data_AF-A0AAD3D381-F1
#
_entry.id   AF-A0AAD3D381-F1
#
_cell.length_a   1.000
_cell.length_b   1.000
_cell.length_c   1.000
_cell.angle_alpha   90.00
_cell.angle_beta   90.00
_cell.angle_gamma   90.00
#
_symmetry.space_group_name_H-M   'P 1'
#
loop_
_entity.id
_entity.type
_entity.pdbx_description
1 polymer ?
#
loop_
_entity_poly.entity_id
_entity_poly.type
_entity_poly.pdbx_seq_one_letter_code
_entity_poly.pdbx_strand_id
1 'polypeptide(L)'
;MKHGIKDPTVNLRLPVEQVASNFVAPSSKSTYNGRQVLFIMWLFDTDQSKLNIDSDTLNLWAESDHNDNIEFQTQLTAYNVRMEKWNKQQQSIPVKGRKLKTEPSHPTKTRSRLRKVVKEELNKMQRGSEDSDYRCPVKLVGDGAINYRTIENYMSQKFNPTYVSKSSAVQYLRENSLSTEIPAEYINEGGQVRVQIQQSPEAYNGIRSAIVHMYNQCRVEMPADMKKDLSIFIAGIDRTGANQAQKLGLKIGHGKKPMSFEAYEMIAKHLFQSGDPQDVFAHLFLVLDWSLMKRAENCVNAKINHIYWNNDCLVFEFAKEKGKQKGDCFGPWHVYANPQKPHICPVLAFAKYIASFPEVLEEGHSLFEGSGQYRRYNDRFLHVLAELEAQLSNIGFEKGDLGTHSCRKGVGTMIAAGCTVSPPIVALCVRAGWALGGVKDKYLFRENAGDQYVGRCASGLNQLDKSFAISPPYFDFSKLSYEDAEKRKKEIDIFLNERLPVSCVHAKTKHVLKMLFATLMYHYDTLTTMLHQRNPVRASAFFQNVPIEIRELAATAYPWDRTSDTPVLTGIPPHVLAMAEMEKLKLEVQSLKETLLSGIREELDCRGFYSNEINQHRIEELFENQADAISRSILERINVSEDYIKQSAAENKAEKDALATFIDETIEATDNDSNTFHMETNELESQHMLKKRKFTIGFHHGQLNPLPPNYEFPSMSCASLVRNWFIGDSERNVPPFGTLDSHMVKHIGIYSKKNPEQRLKRPSGAADLSMMKSFMTVVERIAKENKIWKKKNERWNLDSVNKLWLKVGPIIFTKFGIDKSNRPTQDSWKTAYNKMSKADAFKNIRNKKRKKEQTSTMVSSFVSMPKQPITSTLTAATVTQEEDIIEALPQPLQLYVLSENDRKRIRDALYSPGEDLKVIAEINGNKVTKRSIRTLHAGQWLNDEIILFFMFLILQRDYCFHLRDSTRKRIHFFHTHFFTKLFNTPDTPSKEISTTEYNYENVKRWSRGAPQQDIFSLDKLFLPVNVNESHWTLIVVFMQQKVIKYYDSLSGDGRLYCEATLRYLKDEYMTTKGRTLDAEEWEIVGFTNDVPIQPNGYDCGVFVCFFADLISLDRPLNSIRKDEIVSRGRDRIALSILNEVPATFDTATFDNL
;
A
#
# COMPACT_ATOMS: atom_id res chain seq x y z
N MET A 1 67.30 1.91 21.72
CA MET A 1 66.63 2.05 20.41
C MET A 1 65.28 1.37 20.46
N LYS A 2 64.18 2.03 20.08
CA LYS A 2 62.93 1.41 19.63
C LYS A 2 62.26 2.36 18.62
N HIS A 3 62.53 2.18 17.33
CA HIS A 3 61.77 2.86 16.29
C HIS A 3 60.38 2.21 16.20
N GLY A 4 59.39 2.83 16.84
CA GLY A 4 57.99 2.55 16.52
C GLY A 4 57.74 3.06 15.10
N ILE A 5 57.49 2.15 14.16
CA ILE A 5 57.11 2.50 12.80
C ILE A 5 55.80 3.26 12.87
N LYS A 6 55.80 4.54 12.47
CA LYS A 6 54.56 5.26 12.19
C LYS A 6 54.00 4.71 10.88
N ASP A 7 53.07 3.78 11.00
CA ASP A 7 52.23 3.34 9.89
C ASP A 7 51.58 4.58 9.24
N PRO A 8 51.81 4.88 7.95
CA PRO A 8 51.41 6.15 7.33
C PRO A 8 49.91 6.16 6.96
N THR A 9 49.05 5.83 7.92
CA THR A 9 47.59 5.82 7.76
C THR A 9 47.08 7.23 7.47
N VAL A 10 46.73 7.51 6.22
CA VAL A 10 46.10 8.77 5.81
C VAL A 10 44.76 8.90 6.51
N ASN A 11 44.60 9.94 7.33
CA ASN A 11 43.35 10.18 8.05
C ASN A 11 42.28 10.75 7.11
N LEU A 12 41.49 9.87 6.48
CA LEU A 12 40.41 10.22 5.56
C LEU A 12 39.14 10.77 6.25
N ARG A 13 39.16 11.01 7.56
CA ARG A 13 38.02 11.62 8.29
C ARG A 13 37.95 13.11 7.96
N LEU A 14 36.79 13.56 7.48
CA LEU A 14 36.51 15.00 7.34
C LEU A 14 36.65 15.71 8.71
N PRO A 15 37.21 16.92 8.76
CA PRO A 15 37.24 17.74 9.98
C PRO A 15 35.84 17.90 10.58
N VAL A 16 35.76 17.99 11.92
CA VAL A 16 34.48 18.08 12.66
C VAL A 16 33.63 19.25 12.15
N GLU A 17 34.23 20.36 11.75
CA GLU A 17 33.57 21.52 11.15
C GLU A 17 32.93 21.21 9.78
N GLN A 18 33.61 20.43 8.94
CA GLN A 18 33.06 19.98 7.66
C GLN A 18 31.91 18.99 7.89
N VAL A 19 32.05 18.05 8.83
CA VAL A 19 30.96 17.16 9.25
C VAL A 19 29.78 17.98 9.81
N ALA A 20 30.04 18.98 10.65
CA ALA A 20 29.04 19.91 11.20
C ALA A 20 28.27 20.65 10.10
N SER A 21 28.95 21.10 9.05
CA SER A 21 28.31 21.73 7.89
C SER A 21 27.43 20.76 7.07
N ASN A 22 27.77 19.47 7.02
CA ASN A 22 27.04 18.45 6.29
C ASN A 22 25.70 18.03 6.94
N PHE A 23 25.46 18.34 8.23
CA PHE A 23 24.13 18.16 8.83
C PHE A 23 23.07 19.11 8.23
N VAL A 24 23.50 20.22 7.62
CA VAL A 24 22.67 21.00 6.70
C VAL A 24 22.87 20.43 5.30
N ALA A 25 21.86 19.77 4.73
CA ALA A 25 21.93 19.07 3.44
C ALA A 25 22.65 19.91 2.35
N PRO A 26 23.89 19.56 1.93
CA PRO A 26 24.73 20.49 1.16
C PRO A 26 24.15 20.90 -0.20
N SER A 27 23.50 19.96 -0.89
CA SER A 27 22.82 20.19 -2.17
C SER A 27 21.62 21.14 -2.07
N SER A 28 21.06 21.34 -0.87
CA SER A 28 19.95 22.27 -0.67
C SER A 28 20.40 23.71 -0.48
N LYS A 29 21.59 23.96 0.11
CA LYS A 29 22.07 25.32 0.39
C LYS A 29 22.27 26.14 -0.90
N SER A 30 22.90 25.58 -1.93
CA SER A 30 23.05 26.25 -3.23
C SER A 30 21.68 26.57 -3.88
N THR A 31 20.75 25.61 -3.82
CA THR A 31 19.40 25.70 -4.39
C THR A 31 18.52 26.73 -3.67
N TYR A 32 18.61 26.83 -2.35
CA TYR A 32 17.84 27.81 -1.56
C TYR A 32 18.47 29.20 -1.59
N ASN A 33 19.80 29.33 -1.46
CA ASN A 33 20.48 30.63 -1.50
C ASN A 33 20.15 31.39 -2.81
N GLY A 34 20.05 30.71 -3.96
CA GLY A 34 19.65 31.34 -5.22
C GLY A 34 18.26 31.99 -5.18
N ARG A 35 17.29 31.37 -4.47
CA ARG A 35 15.94 31.93 -4.27
C ARG A 35 15.93 33.01 -3.18
N GLN A 36 16.70 32.84 -2.12
CA GLN A 36 16.86 33.85 -1.05
C GLN A 36 17.45 35.16 -1.61
N VAL A 37 18.50 35.09 -2.44
CA VAL A 37 19.05 36.28 -3.14
C VAL A 37 17.96 36.96 -3.99
N LEU A 38 17.19 36.21 -4.78
CA LEU A 38 16.11 36.77 -5.61
C LEU A 38 14.93 37.32 -4.81
N PHE A 39 14.76 36.94 -3.55
CA PHE A 39 13.78 37.51 -2.63
C PHE A 39 14.31 38.80 -1.99
N ILE A 40 15.53 38.76 -1.46
CA ILE A 40 16.17 39.93 -0.82
C ILE A 40 16.40 41.08 -1.82
N MET A 41 16.81 40.79 -3.05
CA MET A 41 16.90 41.83 -4.10
C MET A 41 15.56 42.54 -4.32
N TRP A 42 14.45 41.81 -4.31
CA TRP A 42 13.12 42.38 -4.49
C TRP A 42 12.68 43.19 -3.26
N LEU A 43 13.02 42.77 -2.04
CA LEU A 43 12.80 43.57 -0.82
C LEU A 43 13.53 44.91 -0.92
N PHE A 44 14.82 44.89 -1.30
CA PHE A 44 15.65 46.09 -1.48
C PHE A 44 15.11 47.05 -2.55
N ASP A 45 14.48 46.53 -3.61
CA ASP A 45 13.83 47.33 -4.66
C ASP A 45 12.43 47.86 -4.27
N THR A 46 11.71 47.18 -3.38
CA THR A 46 10.28 47.43 -3.12
C THR A 46 10.04 48.22 -1.85
N ASP A 47 10.77 47.95 -0.76
CA ASP A 47 10.55 48.62 0.52
C ASP A 47 11.77 48.56 1.45
N GLN A 48 12.57 49.64 1.43
CA GLN A 48 13.71 49.83 2.34
C GLN A 48 13.29 50.33 3.73
N SER A 49 11.98 50.55 3.98
CA SER A 49 11.46 51.24 5.16
C SER A 49 10.66 50.36 6.13
N LYS A 50 10.09 49.24 5.67
CA LYS A 50 9.17 48.39 6.47
C LYS A 50 9.77 47.09 7.01
N LEU A 51 11.05 46.84 6.77
CA LEU A 51 11.78 45.74 7.38
C LEU A 51 13.07 46.29 7.99
N ASN A 52 13.37 45.92 9.23
CA ASN A 52 14.63 46.30 9.87
C ASN A 52 15.77 45.46 9.30
N ILE A 53 16.27 45.88 8.15
CA ILE A 53 17.60 45.54 7.66
C ILE A 53 18.58 46.43 8.44
N ASP A 54 19.69 45.84 8.88
CA ASP A 54 20.78 46.57 9.53
C ASP A 54 21.32 47.70 8.63
N SER A 55 21.68 48.85 9.22
CA SER A 55 22.07 50.05 8.47
C SER A 55 23.35 49.85 7.66
N ASP A 56 24.33 49.14 8.21
CA ASP A 56 25.61 48.90 7.56
C ASP A 56 25.44 47.91 6.39
N THR A 57 24.60 46.90 6.60
CA THR A 57 24.15 45.97 5.56
C THR A 57 23.43 46.68 4.41
N LEU A 58 22.52 47.62 4.72
CA LEU A 58 21.79 48.39 3.71
C LEU A 58 22.72 49.33 2.92
N ASN A 59 23.62 50.02 3.60
CA ASN A 59 24.63 50.90 2.98
C ASN A 59 25.54 50.11 2.01
N LEU A 60 26.04 48.95 2.45
CA LEU A 60 26.86 48.06 1.63
C LEU A 60 26.13 47.59 0.36
N TRP A 61 24.82 47.35 0.43
CA TRP A 61 24.01 46.97 -0.74
C TRP A 61 23.77 48.16 -1.68
N ALA A 62 23.52 49.35 -1.14
CA ALA A 62 23.37 50.57 -1.92
C ALA A 62 24.65 50.93 -2.69
N GLU A 63 25.83 50.82 -2.06
CA GLU A 63 27.12 50.99 -2.73
C GLU A 63 27.31 49.95 -3.84
N SER A 64 26.91 48.70 -3.61
CA SER A 64 27.02 47.63 -4.61
C SER A 64 26.10 47.84 -5.82
N ASP A 65 24.85 48.29 -5.64
CA ASP A 65 24.00 48.65 -6.78
C ASP A 65 24.51 49.91 -7.49
N HIS A 66 25.02 50.91 -6.76
CA HIS A 66 25.63 52.10 -7.39
C HIS A 66 26.80 51.71 -8.31
N ASN A 67 27.64 50.77 -7.88
CA ASN A 67 28.71 50.18 -8.70
C ASN A 67 28.18 49.37 -9.90
N ASP A 68 27.18 48.50 -9.72
CA ASP A 68 26.53 47.79 -10.85
C ASP A 68 25.85 48.78 -11.83
N ASN A 69 25.32 49.92 -11.36
CA ASN A 69 24.75 50.99 -12.17
C ASN A 69 25.82 51.72 -13.00
N ILE A 70 26.95 52.11 -12.40
CA ILE A 70 28.09 52.73 -13.11
C ILE A 70 28.61 51.78 -14.20
N GLU A 71 28.77 50.49 -13.87
CA GLU A 71 29.23 49.50 -14.84
C GLU A 71 28.22 49.35 -15.99
N PHE A 72 26.92 49.26 -15.70
CA PHE A 72 25.90 49.19 -16.74
C PHE A 72 25.87 50.44 -17.64
N GLN A 73 25.97 51.65 -17.08
CA GLN A 73 26.03 52.89 -17.89
C GLN A 73 27.31 52.97 -18.73
N THR A 74 28.43 52.47 -18.22
CA THR A 74 29.68 52.35 -18.98
C THR A 74 29.53 51.36 -20.14
N GLN A 75 28.91 50.20 -19.89
CA GLN A 75 28.62 49.20 -20.93
C GLN A 75 27.62 49.73 -21.97
N LEU A 76 26.58 50.48 -21.55
CA LEU A 76 25.58 51.08 -22.43
C LEU A 76 26.17 52.19 -23.30
N THR A 77 27.03 53.04 -22.73
CA THR A 77 27.78 54.06 -23.50
C THR A 77 28.70 53.38 -24.52
N ALA A 78 29.44 52.34 -24.12
CA ALA A 78 30.28 51.57 -25.02
C ALA A 78 29.47 50.82 -26.11
N TYR A 79 28.26 50.37 -25.79
CA TYR A 79 27.32 49.77 -26.75
C TYR A 79 26.82 50.80 -27.76
N ASN A 80 26.37 51.98 -27.31
CA ASN A 80 25.90 53.06 -28.19
C ASN A 80 27.00 53.48 -29.17
N VAL A 81 28.25 53.63 -28.70
CA VAL A 81 29.42 53.90 -29.56
C VAL A 81 29.73 52.75 -30.54
N ARG A 82 29.46 51.49 -30.17
CA ARG A 82 29.56 50.34 -31.11
C ARG A 82 28.41 50.34 -32.13
N MET A 83 27.19 50.66 -31.71
CA MET A 83 26.02 50.74 -32.60
C MET A 83 26.14 51.89 -33.60
N GLU A 84 26.64 53.06 -33.17
CA GLU A 84 27.00 54.14 -34.10
C GLU A 84 28.04 53.69 -35.12
N LYS A 85 29.12 53.01 -34.69
CA LYS A 85 30.15 52.50 -35.60
C LYS A 85 29.62 51.40 -36.51
N TRP A 86 28.69 50.58 -36.04
CA TRP A 86 28.03 49.53 -36.83
C TRP A 86 27.07 50.16 -37.86
N ASN A 87 26.21 51.10 -37.47
CA ASN A 87 25.33 51.86 -38.37
C ASN A 87 26.13 52.62 -39.44
N LYS A 88 27.20 53.33 -39.05
CA LYS A 88 28.11 54.02 -39.98
C LYS A 88 28.85 53.04 -40.92
N GLN A 89 29.11 51.80 -40.50
CA GLN A 89 29.61 50.74 -41.38
C GLN A 89 28.52 50.20 -42.32
N GLN A 90 27.30 49.95 -41.86
CA GLN A 90 26.20 49.50 -42.74
C GLN A 90 25.88 50.55 -43.82
N GLN A 91 25.93 51.85 -43.48
CA GLN A 91 25.76 52.96 -44.41
C GLN A 91 26.89 53.13 -45.44
N SER A 92 28.02 52.42 -45.30
CA SER A 92 29.22 52.56 -46.16
C SER A 92 29.65 51.28 -46.87
N ILE A 93 28.84 50.21 -46.85
CA ILE A 93 29.13 48.93 -47.51
C ILE A 93 28.27 48.75 -48.77
N PRO A 94 28.86 48.63 -49.98
CA PRO A 94 28.12 48.33 -51.20
C PRO A 94 27.45 46.94 -51.16
N VAL A 95 26.20 46.87 -51.61
CA VAL A 95 25.36 45.66 -51.52
C VAL A 95 25.74 44.63 -52.59
N LYS A 96 26.81 43.85 -52.35
CA LYS A 96 27.01 42.51 -52.94
C LYS A 96 28.08 41.67 -52.21
N GLY A 97 27.61 40.70 -51.42
CA GLY A 97 28.33 39.46 -51.15
C GLY A 97 29.47 39.46 -50.12
N ARG A 98 29.14 39.54 -48.82
CA ARG A 98 29.85 38.80 -47.74
C ARG A 98 29.03 38.73 -46.45
N LYS A 99 29.48 37.88 -45.51
CA LYS A 99 28.76 37.49 -44.28
C LYS A 99 28.33 38.71 -43.46
N LEU A 100 27.07 38.70 -43.01
CA LEU A 100 26.56 39.61 -41.99
C LEU A 100 27.45 39.53 -40.73
N LYS A 101 28.00 40.67 -40.31
CA LYS A 101 28.50 40.81 -38.94
C LYS A 101 27.29 40.79 -38.01
N THR A 102 27.27 39.88 -37.05
CA THR A 102 26.24 39.84 -36.00
C THR A 102 26.11 41.22 -35.36
N GLU A 103 24.87 41.65 -35.14
CA GLU A 103 24.56 42.89 -34.43
C GLU A 103 25.24 42.89 -33.04
N PRO A 104 25.78 44.02 -32.56
CA PRO A 104 26.21 44.14 -31.18
C PRO A 104 25.06 43.78 -30.24
N SER A 105 25.29 42.89 -29.27
CA SER A 105 24.26 42.56 -28.28
C SER A 105 24.05 43.73 -27.31
N HIS A 106 22.79 44.14 -27.13
CA HIS A 106 22.42 45.16 -26.16
C HIS A 106 22.81 44.70 -24.74
N PRO A 107 23.52 45.51 -23.95
CA PRO A 107 23.88 45.16 -22.58
C PRO A 107 22.61 45.09 -21.72
N THR A 108 22.59 44.16 -20.76
CA THR A 108 21.49 44.03 -19.80
C THR A 108 22.01 44.42 -18.41
N LYS A 109 21.21 45.14 -17.61
CA LYS A 109 21.59 45.53 -16.23
C LYS A 109 21.66 44.28 -15.35
N THR A 110 22.81 43.62 -15.37
CA THR A 110 23.12 42.50 -14.49
C THR A 110 23.67 43.04 -13.18
N ARG A 111 22.81 43.11 -12.15
CA ARG A 111 23.18 43.41 -10.75
C ARG A 111 24.05 42.31 -10.16
N SER A 112 25.29 42.21 -10.64
CA SER A 112 26.19 41.08 -10.44
C SER A 112 26.97 41.22 -9.13
N ARG A 113 27.40 42.44 -8.81
CA ARG A 113 28.11 42.80 -7.58
C ARG A 113 27.16 42.71 -6.39
N LEU A 114 25.97 43.31 -6.50
CA LEU A 114 24.92 43.22 -5.48
C LEU A 114 24.51 41.76 -5.21
N ARG A 115 24.31 40.93 -6.25
CA ARG A 115 24.01 39.49 -6.10
C ARG A 115 25.12 38.72 -5.39
N LYS A 116 26.39 39.11 -5.59
CA LYS A 116 27.53 38.51 -4.88
C LYS A 116 27.51 38.91 -3.40
N VAL A 117 27.37 40.19 -3.08
CA VAL A 117 27.31 40.71 -1.70
C VAL A 117 26.15 40.10 -0.91
N VAL A 118 24.93 40.09 -1.45
CA VAL A 118 23.76 39.48 -0.80
C VAL A 118 23.97 37.97 -0.55
N LYS A 119 24.61 37.27 -1.50
CA LYS A 119 24.97 35.85 -1.34
C LYS A 119 26.05 35.62 -0.28
N GLU A 120 26.97 36.56 -0.11
CA GLU A 120 28.01 36.52 0.93
C GLU A 120 27.42 36.78 2.32
N GLU A 121 26.51 37.75 2.49
CA GLU A 121 25.79 37.94 3.76
C GLU A 121 24.87 36.75 4.10
N LEU A 122 24.18 36.15 3.12
CA LEU A 122 23.45 34.90 3.32
C LEU A 122 24.36 33.71 3.72
N ASN A 123 25.63 33.72 3.32
CA ASN A 123 26.59 32.73 3.78
C ASN A 123 27.12 33.00 5.20
N LYS A 124 27.03 34.24 5.69
CA LYS A 124 27.38 34.66 7.05
C LYS A 124 26.24 34.52 8.07
N MET A 125 25.08 33.96 7.67
CA MET A 125 23.99 33.68 8.62
C MET A 125 24.47 32.76 9.76
N GLN A 126 24.18 33.15 11.00
CA GLN A 126 24.61 32.43 12.20
C GLN A 126 23.42 32.17 13.13
N ARG A 127 23.55 31.11 13.93
CA ARG A 127 22.60 30.73 14.97
C ARG A 127 22.67 31.73 16.12
N GLY A 128 21.53 32.11 16.69
CA GLY A 128 21.53 32.66 18.05
C GLY A 128 22.07 31.63 19.05
N SER A 129 22.78 32.12 20.06
CA SER A 129 23.06 31.37 21.30
C SER A 129 21.99 31.72 22.35
N GLU A 130 22.06 31.14 23.55
CA GLU A 130 21.10 31.48 24.62
C GLU A 130 21.24 32.93 25.10
N ASP A 131 22.42 33.55 24.89
CA ASP A 131 22.75 34.94 25.25
C ASP A 131 23.00 35.87 24.02
N SER A 132 22.66 35.47 22.79
CA SER A 132 22.97 36.29 21.60
C SER A 132 21.92 36.27 20.48
N ASP A 133 21.66 37.44 19.91
CA ASP A 133 20.86 37.60 18.69
C ASP A 133 21.34 36.73 17.52
N TYR A 134 20.41 36.38 16.64
CA TYR A 134 20.69 35.63 15.41
C TYR A 134 21.18 36.58 14.30
N ARG A 135 22.25 36.21 13.57
CA ARG A 135 22.67 36.97 12.38
C ARG A 135 21.84 36.54 11.17
N CYS A 136 20.95 37.41 10.71
CA CYS A 136 20.24 37.30 9.44
C CYS A 136 20.25 38.66 8.73
N PRO A 137 20.40 38.74 7.39
CA PRO A 137 20.32 40.02 6.66
C PRO A 137 18.92 40.65 6.62
N VAL A 138 17.90 39.99 7.18
CA VAL A 138 16.53 40.50 7.31
C VAL A 138 15.94 40.03 8.64
N LYS A 139 15.28 40.93 9.39
CA LYS A 139 14.66 40.61 10.70
C LYS A 139 13.57 39.54 10.59
N LEU A 140 13.65 38.53 11.45
CA LEU A 140 12.75 37.35 11.48
C LEU A 140 11.76 37.35 12.65
N VAL A 141 12.01 38.16 13.69
CA VAL A 141 11.25 38.22 14.95
C VAL A 141 11.11 39.67 15.42
N GLY A 142 9.96 40.03 16.01
CA GLY A 142 9.67 41.36 16.55
C GLY A 142 9.25 42.40 15.51
N ASP A 143 9.11 43.66 15.91
CA ASP A 143 8.59 44.73 15.04
C ASP A 143 9.46 44.93 13.79
N GLY A 144 8.83 45.03 12.62
CA GLY A 144 9.55 45.09 11.34
C GLY A 144 10.15 43.76 10.86
N ALA A 145 9.66 42.62 11.37
CA ALA A 145 9.97 41.30 10.84
C ALA A 145 9.18 40.97 9.56
N ILE A 146 9.70 40.01 8.77
CA ILE A 146 9.00 39.48 7.59
C ILE A 146 7.65 38.86 8.00
N ASN A 147 6.57 39.31 7.36
CA ASN A 147 5.22 38.78 7.56
C ASN A 147 4.70 38.05 6.29
N TYR A 148 3.55 37.38 6.43
CA TYR A 148 2.87 36.68 5.33
C TYR A 148 2.68 37.55 4.08
N ARG A 149 2.18 38.77 4.24
CA ARG A 149 1.78 39.67 3.13
C ARG A 149 2.98 40.13 2.30
N THR A 150 4.14 40.31 2.93
CA THR A 150 5.41 40.58 2.22
C THR A 150 5.81 39.43 1.30
N ILE A 151 5.60 38.18 1.74
CA ILE A 151 5.93 36.96 0.98
C ILE A 151 4.89 36.71 -0.13
N GLU A 152 3.60 36.90 0.18
CA GLU A 152 2.47 36.88 -0.76
C GLU A 152 2.68 37.86 -1.92
N ASN A 153 3.05 39.11 -1.63
CA ASN A 153 3.36 40.12 -2.64
C ASN A 153 4.53 39.69 -3.55
N TYR A 154 5.60 39.12 -2.98
CA TYR A 154 6.74 38.61 -3.78
C TYR A 154 6.33 37.48 -4.73
N MET A 155 5.54 36.53 -4.23
CA MET A 155 5.07 35.38 -5.01
C MET A 155 4.07 35.80 -6.09
N SER A 156 3.14 36.71 -5.78
CA SER A 156 2.10 37.18 -6.70
C SER A 156 2.65 37.93 -7.92
N GLN A 157 3.90 38.39 -7.88
CA GLN A 157 4.62 38.98 -9.01
C GLN A 157 5.44 37.96 -9.82
N LYS A 158 5.31 36.65 -9.56
CA LYS A 158 6.02 35.60 -10.30
C LYS A 158 5.10 34.95 -11.34
N PHE A 159 5.41 35.21 -12.60
CA PHE A 159 4.76 34.62 -13.76
C PHE A 159 5.78 33.86 -14.62
N ASN A 160 5.27 33.03 -15.53
CA ASN A 160 6.02 32.46 -16.64
C ASN A 160 5.50 33.07 -17.96
N PRO A 161 6.36 33.54 -18.88
CA PRO A 161 5.93 33.88 -20.23
C PRO A 161 5.65 32.60 -21.02
N THR A 162 4.60 32.56 -21.82
CA THR A 162 4.21 31.42 -22.66
C THR A 162 3.50 31.91 -23.92
N TYR A 163 3.56 31.16 -25.02
CA TYR A 163 2.87 31.49 -26.26
C TYR A 163 1.57 30.68 -26.41
N VAL A 164 0.49 31.34 -26.81
CA VAL A 164 -0.85 30.76 -27.02
C VAL A 164 -1.41 31.16 -28.38
N SER A 165 -2.45 30.47 -28.86
CA SER A 165 -3.14 30.90 -30.08
C SER A 165 -3.78 32.29 -29.88
N LYS A 166 -3.79 33.13 -30.93
CA LYS A 166 -4.43 34.46 -30.87
C LYS A 166 -5.91 34.37 -30.53
N SER A 167 -6.60 33.33 -30.99
CA SER A 167 -7.99 33.04 -30.64
C SER A 167 -8.19 32.74 -29.15
N SER A 168 -7.32 31.90 -28.55
CA SER A 168 -7.40 31.58 -27.11
C SER A 168 -7.08 32.80 -26.24
N ALA A 169 -6.12 33.63 -26.66
CA ALA A 169 -5.81 34.90 -25.98
C ALA A 169 -7.00 35.87 -26.02
N VAL A 170 -7.60 36.10 -27.20
CA VAL A 170 -8.76 37.00 -27.36
C VAL A 170 -9.99 36.48 -26.60
N GLN A 171 -10.23 35.16 -26.60
CA GLN A 171 -11.29 34.56 -25.79
C GLN A 171 -11.04 34.76 -24.29
N TYR A 172 -9.83 34.47 -23.80
CA TYR A 172 -9.48 34.67 -22.40
C TYR A 172 -9.62 36.14 -21.96
N LEU A 173 -9.18 37.09 -22.79
CA LEU A 173 -9.34 38.53 -22.53
C LEU A 173 -10.83 38.91 -22.43
N ARG A 174 -11.66 38.44 -23.38
CA ARG A 174 -13.12 38.66 -23.38
C ARG A 174 -13.81 38.07 -22.15
N GLU A 175 -13.46 36.84 -21.76
CA GLU A 175 -14.01 36.15 -20.59
C GLU A 175 -13.62 36.80 -19.24
N ASN A 176 -12.57 37.62 -19.21
CA ASN A 176 -12.15 38.38 -18.04
C ASN A 176 -12.43 39.90 -18.17
N SER A 177 -13.27 40.30 -19.13
CA SER A 177 -13.65 41.70 -19.39
C SER A 177 -12.47 42.66 -19.66
N LEU A 178 -11.39 42.15 -20.24
CA LEU A 178 -10.20 42.92 -20.65
C LEU A 178 -10.29 43.33 -22.13
N SER A 179 -9.51 44.34 -22.53
CA SER A 179 -9.39 44.72 -23.95
C SER A 179 -8.91 43.54 -24.79
N THR A 180 -9.54 43.32 -25.94
CA THR A 180 -9.17 42.28 -26.91
C THR A 180 -8.13 42.75 -27.93
N GLU A 181 -7.68 44.00 -27.84
CA GLU A 181 -6.58 44.50 -28.67
C GLU A 181 -5.23 44.00 -28.14
N ILE A 182 -4.45 43.39 -29.02
CA ILE A 182 -3.17 42.76 -28.68
C ILE A 182 -2.08 43.45 -29.51
N PRO A 183 -1.20 44.27 -28.90
CA PRO A 183 -0.14 44.97 -29.62
C PRO A 183 0.83 44.00 -30.30
N ALA A 184 1.38 44.42 -31.45
CA ALA A 184 2.21 43.57 -32.31
C ALA A 184 3.47 43.00 -31.59
N GLU A 185 4.02 43.72 -30.62
CA GLU A 185 5.16 43.29 -29.79
C GLU A 185 4.90 42.02 -28.95
N TYR A 186 3.63 41.66 -28.72
CA TYR A 186 3.25 40.41 -28.04
C TYR A 186 3.06 39.25 -29.02
N ILE A 187 3.13 39.47 -30.33
CA ILE A 187 2.87 38.44 -31.35
C ILE A 187 4.22 37.94 -31.91
N ASN A 188 4.45 36.62 -31.92
CA ASN A 188 5.64 36.04 -32.56
C ASN A 188 5.47 35.89 -34.08
N GLU A 189 6.57 35.55 -34.76
CA GLU A 189 6.59 35.30 -36.23
C GLU A 189 5.60 34.21 -36.67
N GLY A 190 5.22 33.29 -35.77
CA GLY A 190 4.20 32.26 -35.98
C GLY A 190 2.75 32.69 -35.64
N GLY A 191 2.50 33.98 -35.39
CA GLY A 191 1.16 34.52 -35.09
C GLY A 191 0.60 34.18 -33.70
N GLN A 192 1.41 33.61 -32.81
CA GLN A 192 1.03 33.28 -31.44
C GLN A 192 1.25 34.46 -30.49
N VAL A 193 0.40 34.59 -29.47
CA VAL A 193 0.43 35.68 -28.50
C VAL A 193 1.22 35.26 -27.26
N ARG A 194 2.15 36.12 -26.82
CA ARG A 194 2.94 35.98 -25.59
C ARG A 194 2.13 36.45 -24.39
N VAL A 195 1.64 35.51 -23.60
CA VAL A 195 0.92 35.75 -22.34
C VAL A 195 1.81 35.50 -21.13
N GLN A 196 1.44 36.07 -19.99
CA GLN A 196 2.01 35.75 -18.67
C GLN A 196 1.02 34.89 -17.90
N ILE A 197 1.46 33.70 -17.46
CA ILE A 197 0.67 32.75 -16.66
C ILE A 197 1.31 32.58 -15.27
N GLN A 198 0.54 32.13 -14.28
CA GLN A 198 1.11 31.78 -12.96
C GLN A 198 2.23 30.71 -13.10
N GLN A 199 3.17 30.69 -12.16
CA GLN A 199 4.19 29.64 -12.11
C GLN A 199 3.61 28.31 -11.60
N SER A 200 4.37 27.21 -11.70
CA SER A 200 3.90 25.93 -11.18
C SER A 200 3.95 25.89 -9.64
N PRO A 201 3.11 25.06 -8.98
CA PRO A 201 3.12 24.93 -7.52
C PRO A 201 4.50 24.58 -6.93
N GLU A 202 5.35 23.86 -7.66
CA GLU A 202 6.72 23.54 -7.24
C GLU A 202 7.63 24.78 -7.16
N ALA A 203 7.38 25.81 -7.98
CA ALA A 203 8.13 27.06 -7.94
C ALA A 203 7.85 27.83 -6.63
N TYR A 204 6.57 28.02 -6.30
CA TYR A 204 6.15 28.67 -5.04
C TYR A 204 6.54 27.83 -3.82
N ASN A 205 6.38 26.50 -3.87
CA ASN A 205 6.90 25.60 -2.83
C ASN A 205 8.43 25.71 -2.69
N GLY A 206 9.14 25.92 -3.79
CA GLY A 206 10.58 26.18 -3.80
C GLY A 206 10.97 27.49 -3.11
N ILE A 207 10.16 28.54 -3.25
CA ILE A 207 10.32 29.83 -2.54
C ILE A 207 9.99 29.64 -1.05
N ARG A 208 8.83 29.05 -0.72
CA ARG A 208 8.42 28.73 0.66
C ARG A 208 9.50 27.93 1.40
N SER A 209 10.08 26.92 0.75
CA SER A 209 11.17 26.10 1.32
C SER A 209 12.46 26.91 1.56
N ALA A 210 12.77 27.87 0.68
CA ALA A 210 13.94 28.75 0.83
C ALA A 210 13.77 29.78 1.97
N ILE A 211 12.54 30.21 2.25
CA ILE A 211 12.21 31.07 3.40
C ILE A 211 12.25 30.25 4.70
N VAL A 212 11.61 29.07 4.75
CA VAL A 212 11.70 28.15 5.90
C VAL A 212 13.16 27.76 6.19
N HIS A 213 14.00 27.59 5.16
CA HIS A 213 15.44 27.38 5.33
C HIS A 213 16.14 28.56 6.03
N MET A 214 15.75 29.81 5.76
CA MET A 214 16.31 31.00 6.41
C MET A 214 16.03 31.00 7.93
N TYR A 215 14.76 30.81 8.30
CA TYR A 215 14.31 30.62 9.69
C TYR A 215 15.11 29.49 10.39
N ASN A 216 15.21 28.32 9.76
CA ASN A 216 15.92 27.16 10.30
C ASN A 216 17.44 27.38 10.49
N GLN A 217 18.12 28.14 9.62
CA GLN A 217 19.56 28.45 9.81
C GLN A 217 19.79 29.31 11.05
N CYS A 218 18.92 30.29 11.29
CA CYS A 218 19.00 31.19 12.44
C CYS A 218 18.47 30.56 13.75
N ARG A 219 17.91 29.34 13.71
CA ARG A 219 17.15 28.68 14.80
C ARG A 219 15.89 29.43 15.26
N VAL A 220 15.29 30.22 14.38
CA VAL A 220 14.01 30.91 14.65
C VAL A 220 12.86 30.04 14.13
N GLU A 221 11.82 29.82 14.93
CA GLU A 221 10.60 29.16 14.43
C GLU A 221 9.78 30.13 13.55
N MET A 222 9.34 29.66 12.38
CA MET A 222 8.45 30.44 11.50
C MET A 222 7.00 30.35 12.01
N PRO A 223 6.29 31.48 12.21
CA PRO A 223 4.95 31.50 12.78
C PRO A 223 3.96 30.50 12.15
N ALA A 224 3.20 29.80 12.99
CA ALA A 224 2.32 28.71 12.58
C ALA A 224 1.24 29.17 11.58
N ASP A 225 0.64 30.34 11.81
CA ASP A 225 -0.37 30.91 10.90
C ASP A 225 0.25 31.30 9.56
N MET A 226 1.39 32.00 9.53
CA MET A 226 2.12 32.29 8.29
C MET A 226 2.42 31.00 7.49
N LYS A 227 2.79 29.91 8.17
CA LYS A 227 3.05 28.60 7.54
C LYS A 227 1.77 27.97 6.95
N LYS A 228 0.63 28.14 7.61
CA LYS A 228 -0.70 27.71 7.16
C LYS A 228 -1.19 28.57 5.99
N ASP A 229 -1.11 29.88 6.10
CA ASP A 229 -1.59 30.84 5.10
C ASP A 229 -0.78 30.76 3.80
N LEU A 230 0.56 30.64 3.87
CA LEU A 230 1.40 30.34 2.70
C LEU A 230 1.05 28.98 2.05
N SER A 231 0.44 28.04 2.78
CA SER A 231 -0.02 26.77 2.21
C SER A 231 -1.39 26.92 1.53
N ILE A 232 -2.28 27.73 2.09
CA ILE A 232 -3.59 28.08 1.51
C ILE A 232 -3.39 28.91 0.22
N PHE A 233 -2.53 29.92 0.27
CA PHE A 233 -2.17 30.77 -0.87
C PHE A 233 -1.64 29.97 -2.06
N ILE A 234 -0.69 29.05 -1.84
CA ILE A 234 -0.15 28.19 -2.90
C ILE A 234 -1.26 27.32 -3.50
N ALA A 235 -2.17 26.76 -2.69
CA ALA A 235 -3.30 25.98 -3.18
C ALA A 235 -4.36 26.83 -3.93
N GLY A 236 -4.47 28.12 -3.61
CA GLY A 236 -5.30 29.09 -4.33
C GLY A 236 -4.72 29.44 -5.70
N ILE A 237 -3.40 29.70 -5.77
CA ILE A 237 -2.71 29.93 -7.04
C ILE A 237 -2.71 28.68 -7.92
N ASP A 238 -2.54 27.48 -7.35
CA ASP A 238 -2.61 26.20 -8.09
C ASP A 238 -3.92 26.06 -8.88
N ARG A 239 -5.07 26.22 -8.20
CA ARG A 239 -6.40 26.24 -8.83
C ARG A 239 -6.53 27.35 -9.88
N THR A 240 -5.99 28.53 -9.60
CA THR A 240 -6.05 29.68 -10.51
C THR A 240 -5.22 29.43 -11.77
N GLY A 241 -4.03 28.86 -11.63
CA GLY A 241 -3.14 28.48 -12.73
C GLY A 241 -3.71 27.33 -13.57
N ALA A 242 -4.36 26.35 -12.96
CA ALA A 242 -5.09 25.30 -13.66
C ALA A 242 -6.25 25.87 -14.50
N ASN A 243 -7.07 26.77 -13.93
CA ASN A 243 -8.14 27.45 -14.64
C ASN A 243 -7.63 28.35 -15.78
N GLN A 244 -6.52 29.07 -15.56
CA GLN A 244 -5.83 29.84 -16.60
C GLN A 244 -5.35 28.93 -17.74
N ALA A 245 -4.69 27.81 -17.41
CA ALA A 245 -4.19 26.88 -18.40
C ALA A 245 -5.33 26.28 -19.24
N GLN A 246 -6.42 25.85 -18.60
CA GLN A 246 -7.61 25.33 -19.28
C GLN A 246 -8.21 26.35 -20.25
N LYS A 247 -8.48 27.59 -19.80
CA LYS A 247 -9.07 28.65 -20.65
C LYS A 247 -8.14 29.10 -21.79
N LEU A 248 -6.82 29.05 -21.59
CA LEU A 248 -5.83 29.43 -22.61
C LEU A 248 -5.48 28.29 -23.59
N GLY A 249 -6.08 27.11 -23.45
CA GLY A 249 -5.75 25.93 -24.27
C GLY A 249 -4.36 25.35 -23.98
N LEU A 250 -3.80 25.64 -22.80
CA LEU A 250 -2.47 25.19 -22.38
C LEU A 250 -2.53 23.84 -21.65
N LYS A 251 -1.37 23.18 -21.59
CA LYS A 251 -1.19 21.88 -20.95
C LYS A 251 -1.51 21.94 -19.44
N ILE A 252 -2.68 21.41 -19.07
CA ILE A 252 -3.21 21.38 -17.70
C ILE A 252 -2.27 20.59 -16.75
N GLY A 253 -1.66 19.51 -17.23
CA GLY A 253 -0.77 18.66 -16.42
C GLY A 253 0.66 19.21 -16.30
N HIS A 254 1.08 19.60 -15.10
CA HIS A 254 2.42 20.15 -14.86
C HIS A 254 3.57 19.14 -15.08
N GLY A 255 4.66 19.64 -15.66
CA GLY A 255 5.91 18.91 -15.86
C GLY A 255 5.98 18.00 -17.09
N LYS A 256 6.99 17.13 -17.11
CA LYS A 256 7.27 16.21 -18.24
C LYS A 256 6.25 15.05 -18.29
N LYS A 257 5.83 14.65 -19.49
CA LYS A 257 4.96 13.47 -19.72
C LYS A 257 5.69 12.17 -19.28
N PRO A 258 4.98 11.07 -18.96
CA PRO A 258 5.56 9.73 -19.02
C PRO A 258 6.06 9.45 -20.44
N MET A 259 7.23 8.83 -20.59
CA MET A 259 7.71 8.35 -21.89
C MET A 259 6.99 7.04 -22.25
N SER A 260 6.49 6.88 -23.48
CA SER A 260 5.95 5.59 -23.92
C SER A 260 7.09 4.57 -24.11
N PHE A 261 6.78 3.27 -24.03
CA PHE A 261 7.79 2.24 -24.30
C PHE A 261 8.32 2.31 -25.74
N GLU A 262 7.47 2.67 -26.70
CA GLU A 262 7.84 2.93 -28.10
C GLU A 262 8.82 4.11 -28.23
N ALA A 263 8.57 5.24 -27.55
CA ALA A 263 9.50 6.37 -27.53
C ALA A 263 10.84 5.99 -26.89
N TYR A 264 10.82 5.25 -25.79
CA TYR A 264 12.02 4.70 -25.16
C TYR A 264 12.81 3.78 -26.10
N GLU A 265 12.13 2.82 -26.74
CA GLU A 265 12.73 1.87 -27.67
C GLU A 265 13.33 2.55 -28.90
N MET A 266 12.66 3.58 -29.44
CA MET A 266 13.16 4.39 -30.55
C MET A 266 14.43 5.18 -30.18
N ILE A 267 14.42 5.89 -29.05
CA ILE A 267 15.58 6.66 -28.57
C ILE A 267 16.75 5.71 -28.26
N ALA A 268 16.48 4.58 -27.62
CA ALA A 268 17.48 3.56 -27.30
C ALA A 268 18.07 2.92 -28.56
N LYS A 269 17.26 2.67 -29.61
CA LYS A 269 17.72 2.17 -30.91
C LYS A 269 18.61 3.17 -31.65
N HIS A 270 18.25 4.45 -31.68
CA HIS A 270 19.06 5.53 -32.26
C HIS A 270 20.46 5.58 -31.61
N LEU A 271 20.51 5.64 -30.28
CA LEU A 271 21.75 5.60 -29.50
C LEU A 271 22.52 4.28 -29.70
N PHE A 272 21.83 3.13 -29.75
CA PHE A 272 22.46 1.83 -29.90
C PHE A 272 23.24 1.69 -31.22
N GLN A 273 22.68 2.19 -32.33
CA GLN A 273 23.25 2.09 -33.67
C GLN A 273 24.29 3.18 -33.99
N SER A 274 24.35 4.24 -33.18
CA SER A 274 25.16 5.44 -33.42
C SER A 274 26.66 5.18 -33.61
N GLY A 275 27.28 6.07 -34.38
CA GLY A 275 28.72 6.12 -34.60
C GLY A 275 29.48 7.03 -33.65
N ASP A 276 28.80 7.74 -32.75
CA ASP A 276 29.40 8.64 -31.77
C ASP A 276 29.82 7.87 -30.50
N PRO A 277 31.09 7.96 -30.04
CA PRO A 277 31.52 7.36 -28.77
C PRO A 277 30.71 7.82 -27.55
N GLN A 278 30.20 9.06 -27.54
CA GLN A 278 29.35 9.58 -26.46
C GLN A 278 28.00 8.84 -26.39
N ASP A 279 27.52 8.29 -27.50
CA ASP A 279 26.24 7.56 -27.54
C ASP A 279 26.34 6.17 -26.94
N VAL A 280 27.52 5.56 -26.82
CA VAL A 280 27.70 4.34 -26.01
C VAL A 280 27.44 4.62 -24.53
N PHE A 281 27.96 5.75 -24.02
CA PHE A 281 27.66 6.22 -22.66
C PHE A 281 26.18 6.59 -22.51
N ALA A 282 25.60 7.36 -23.43
CA ALA A 282 24.20 7.78 -23.34
C ALA A 282 23.21 6.62 -23.50
N HIS A 283 23.56 5.58 -24.29
CA HIS A 283 22.79 4.34 -24.43
C HIS A 283 22.69 3.60 -23.10
N LEU A 284 23.83 3.26 -22.47
CA LEU A 284 23.82 2.61 -21.15
C LEU A 284 23.07 3.45 -20.12
N PHE A 285 23.33 4.76 -20.09
CA PHE A 285 22.70 5.65 -19.11
C PHE A 285 21.17 5.68 -19.25
N LEU A 286 20.65 5.80 -20.48
CA LEU A 286 19.20 5.75 -20.75
C LEU A 286 18.59 4.40 -20.33
N VAL A 287 19.25 3.29 -20.68
CA VAL A 287 18.74 1.95 -20.38
C VAL A 287 18.78 1.67 -18.87
N LEU A 288 19.75 2.20 -18.11
CA LEU A 288 19.77 2.10 -16.65
C LEU A 288 18.77 3.02 -15.94
N ASP A 289 18.59 4.28 -16.38
CA ASP A 289 17.59 5.20 -15.80
C ASP A 289 16.15 4.67 -15.98
N TRP A 290 15.90 3.96 -17.08
CA TRP A 290 14.70 3.15 -17.29
C TRP A 290 14.67 1.92 -16.37
N SER A 291 15.62 1.00 -16.51
CA SER A 291 15.56 -0.34 -15.89
C SER A 291 15.63 -0.34 -14.37
N LEU A 292 16.45 0.55 -13.78
CA LEU A 292 16.55 0.71 -12.32
C LEU A 292 15.35 1.46 -11.72
N MET A 293 14.55 2.13 -12.56
CA MET A 293 13.46 3.03 -12.14
C MET A 293 13.91 4.12 -11.15
N LYS A 294 15.18 4.52 -11.21
CA LYS A 294 15.79 5.52 -10.33
C LYS A 294 15.72 6.92 -10.96
N ARG A 295 16.47 7.85 -10.38
CA ARG A 295 16.77 9.15 -10.99
C ARG A 295 18.15 9.05 -11.60
N ALA A 296 18.38 9.70 -12.74
CA ALA A 296 19.69 9.87 -13.34
C ALA A 296 20.80 10.22 -12.32
N GLU A 297 20.52 11.10 -11.34
CA GLU A 297 21.45 11.45 -10.25
C GLU A 297 21.91 10.24 -9.40
N ASN A 298 21.07 9.22 -9.21
CA ASN A 298 21.49 7.96 -8.58
C ASN A 298 22.39 7.13 -9.52
N CYS A 299 22.04 7.05 -10.81
CA CYS A 299 22.84 6.33 -11.81
C CYS A 299 24.25 6.92 -11.97
N VAL A 300 24.41 8.24 -11.87
CA VAL A 300 25.71 8.93 -11.80
C VAL A 300 26.61 8.42 -10.67
N ASN A 301 26.02 8.04 -9.53
CA ASN A 301 26.74 7.64 -8.32
C ASN A 301 26.89 6.11 -8.19
N ALA A 302 26.64 5.35 -9.27
CA ALA A 302 26.93 3.92 -9.32
C ALA A 302 28.47 3.68 -9.32
N LYS A 303 28.92 2.63 -8.63
CA LYS A 303 30.30 2.13 -8.63
C LYS A 303 30.33 0.68 -9.07
N ILE A 304 31.40 0.27 -9.76
CA ILE A 304 31.52 -1.11 -10.24
C ILE A 304 31.50 -2.13 -9.09
N ASN A 305 32.12 -1.82 -7.94
CA ASN A 305 32.13 -2.66 -6.75
C ASN A 305 30.74 -2.95 -6.15
N HIS A 306 29.72 -2.12 -6.43
CA HIS A 306 28.35 -2.27 -5.93
C HIS A 306 27.44 -3.00 -6.93
N ILE A 307 28.05 -3.67 -7.91
CA ILE A 307 27.37 -4.36 -9.01
C ILE A 307 27.89 -5.80 -9.05
N TYR A 308 26.99 -6.78 -9.04
CA TYR A 308 27.35 -8.19 -9.09
C TYR A 308 26.31 -8.99 -9.88
N TRP A 309 26.68 -10.21 -10.27
CA TRP A 309 25.75 -11.15 -10.87
C TRP A 309 25.09 -12.00 -9.79
N ASN A 310 23.78 -12.25 -9.90
CA ASN A 310 23.05 -13.16 -9.03
C ASN A 310 22.06 -13.96 -9.87
N ASN A 311 22.14 -15.29 -9.81
CA ASN A 311 21.33 -16.22 -10.60
C ASN A 311 21.31 -15.83 -12.09
N ASP A 312 20.19 -15.33 -12.60
CA ASP A 312 19.93 -14.96 -13.98
C ASP A 312 19.95 -13.43 -14.24
N CYS A 313 20.44 -12.62 -13.32
CA CYS A 313 20.36 -11.16 -13.40
C CYS A 313 21.61 -10.40 -12.91
N LEU A 314 21.72 -9.16 -13.35
CA LEU A 314 22.68 -8.18 -12.86
C LEU A 314 22.06 -7.40 -11.69
N VAL A 315 22.73 -7.32 -10.56
CA VAL A 315 22.25 -6.67 -9.34
C VAL A 315 23.02 -5.38 -9.08
N PHE A 316 22.29 -4.32 -8.71
CA PHE A 316 22.84 -3.04 -8.26
C PHE A 316 22.47 -2.74 -6.80
N GLU A 317 23.38 -2.11 -6.06
CA GLU A 317 23.16 -1.62 -4.69
C GLU A 317 23.52 -0.12 -4.55
N PHE A 318 22.76 0.61 -3.72
CA PHE A 318 22.96 2.06 -3.53
C PHE A 318 22.89 2.45 -2.04
N ALA A 319 23.97 3.05 -1.53
CA ALA A 319 24.08 3.45 -0.12
C ALA A 319 23.16 4.62 0.29
N LYS A 320 22.59 5.39 -0.66
CA LYS A 320 21.69 6.54 -0.38
C LYS A 320 20.66 6.75 -1.48
N GLU A 321 19.45 7.14 -1.09
CA GLU A 321 18.43 7.64 -2.02
C GLU A 321 17.55 8.74 -1.40
N LYS A 322 16.70 9.40 -2.21
CA LYS A 322 15.97 10.61 -1.76
C LYS A 322 15.07 10.35 -0.54
N GLY A 323 14.48 9.15 -0.40
CA GLY A 323 13.69 8.78 0.78
C GLY A 323 14.53 8.36 1.99
N LYS A 324 15.74 7.82 1.76
CA LYS A 324 16.63 7.24 2.77
C LYS A 324 18.04 7.80 2.63
N GLN A 325 18.32 8.88 3.38
CA GLN A 325 19.61 9.57 3.37
C GLN A 325 20.61 9.07 4.43
N LYS A 326 20.16 8.20 5.36
CA LYS A 326 20.93 7.82 6.57
C LYS A 326 22.09 6.84 6.33
N GLY A 327 22.07 6.07 5.25
CA GLY A 327 23.14 5.13 4.89
C GLY A 327 22.75 3.66 4.98
N ASP A 328 21.55 3.34 5.48
CA ASP A 328 20.97 2.00 5.45
C ASP A 328 21.01 1.46 4.02
N CYS A 329 21.77 0.38 3.78
CA CYS A 329 21.98 -0.17 2.44
C CYS A 329 20.65 -0.52 1.78
N PHE A 330 20.27 0.23 0.74
CA PHE A 330 19.07 -0.02 -0.01
C PHE A 330 19.46 -0.72 -1.31
N GLY A 331 18.72 -1.77 -1.65
CA GLY A 331 19.11 -2.81 -2.62
C GLY A 331 18.35 -4.10 -2.30
N PRO A 332 18.61 -5.20 -3.02
CA PRO A 332 19.22 -5.27 -4.35
C PRO A 332 18.24 -4.79 -5.44
N TRP A 333 18.69 -4.12 -6.52
CA TRP A 333 17.90 -3.95 -7.75
C TRP A 333 18.30 -5.01 -8.78
N HIS A 334 17.39 -5.94 -9.05
CA HIS A 334 17.58 -6.96 -10.08
C HIS A 334 17.32 -6.37 -11.47
N VAL A 335 18.24 -6.58 -12.42
CA VAL A 335 18.21 -6.07 -13.80
C VAL A 335 18.50 -7.23 -14.76
N TYR A 336 17.57 -7.51 -15.67
CA TYR A 336 17.60 -8.70 -16.53
C TYR A 336 18.06 -8.36 -17.93
N ALA A 337 18.58 -9.34 -18.66
CA ALA A 337 18.81 -9.22 -20.10
C ALA A 337 17.48 -9.18 -20.86
N ASN A 338 17.52 -8.69 -22.10
CA ASN A 338 16.46 -8.86 -23.10
C ASN A 338 17.07 -9.33 -24.42
N PRO A 339 17.34 -10.64 -24.58
CA PRO A 339 17.99 -11.18 -25.77
C PRO A 339 17.16 -10.98 -27.06
N GLN A 340 15.85 -10.75 -26.93
CA GLN A 340 14.96 -10.51 -28.07
C GLN A 340 15.03 -9.07 -28.60
N LYS A 341 15.48 -8.10 -27.79
CA LYS A 341 15.59 -6.68 -28.16
C LYS A 341 16.94 -6.07 -27.73
N PRO A 342 18.03 -6.27 -28.50
CA PRO A 342 19.39 -5.88 -28.11
C PRO A 342 19.56 -4.37 -27.86
N HIS A 343 18.79 -3.53 -28.55
CA HIS A 343 18.81 -2.07 -28.39
C HIS A 343 18.23 -1.56 -27.07
N ILE A 344 17.44 -2.35 -26.35
CA ILE A 344 17.00 -2.02 -24.97
C ILE A 344 17.56 -2.97 -23.90
N CYS A 345 18.25 -4.04 -24.30
CA CYS A 345 18.84 -5.03 -23.40
C CYS A 345 19.85 -4.38 -22.43
N PRO A 346 19.56 -4.32 -21.10
CA PRO A 346 20.43 -3.65 -20.14
C PRO A 346 21.80 -4.31 -19.99
N VAL A 347 21.84 -5.65 -19.99
CA VAL A 347 23.08 -6.43 -19.89
C VAL A 347 23.95 -6.21 -21.12
N LEU A 348 23.37 -6.15 -22.33
CA LEU A 348 24.14 -5.84 -23.55
C LEU A 348 24.59 -4.38 -23.60
N ALA A 349 23.77 -3.43 -23.16
CA ALA A 349 24.17 -2.03 -23.05
C ALA A 349 25.37 -1.87 -22.11
N PHE A 350 25.37 -2.60 -20.99
CA PHE A 350 26.48 -2.63 -20.03
C PHE A 350 27.73 -3.28 -20.66
N ALA A 351 27.56 -4.40 -21.37
CA ALA A 351 28.66 -5.08 -22.02
C ALA A 351 29.31 -4.26 -23.15
N LYS A 352 28.51 -3.56 -23.98
CA LYS A 352 29.00 -2.58 -24.97
C LYS A 352 29.80 -1.47 -24.31
N TYR A 353 29.34 -0.97 -23.16
CA TYR A 353 30.03 0.09 -22.42
C TYR A 353 31.37 -0.40 -21.87
N ILE A 354 31.42 -1.54 -21.17
CA ILE A 354 32.67 -2.12 -20.64
C ILE A 354 33.64 -2.51 -21.76
N ALA A 355 33.15 -2.99 -22.91
CA ALA A 355 33.99 -3.22 -24.08
C ALA A 355 34.61 -1.92 -24.64
N SER A 356 33.97 -0.76 -24.41
CA SER A 356 34.43 0.54 -24.90
C SER A 356 35.25 1.34 -23.88
N PHE A 357 35.09 1.06 -22.58
CA PHE A 357 35.70 1.75 -21.44
C PHE A 357 36.07 0.73 -20.33
N PRO A 358 36.99 -0.23 -20.59
CA PRO A 358 37.32 -1.31 -19.66
C PRO A 358 38.05 -0.84 -18.38
N GLU A 359 38.56 0.39 -18.35
CA GLU A 359 39.18 1.05 -17.19
C GLU A 359 38.20 1.22 -16.01
N VAL A 360 36.90 1.21 -16.30
CA VAL A 360 35.82 1.24 -15.29
C VAL A 360 35.76 -0.04 -14.44
N LEU A 361 36.51 -1.09 -14.80
CA LEU A 361 36.64 -2.33 -14.01
C LEU A 361 37.64 -2.23 -12.84
N GLU A 362 38.42 -1.15 -12.75
CA GLU A 362 39.36 -0.91 -11.65
C GLU A 362 38.64 -0.68 -10.30
N GLU A 363 39.27 -1.08 -9.20
CA GLU A 363 38.60 -1.14 -7.91
C GLU A 363 38.21 0.26 -7.39
N GLY A 364 36.93 0.41 -7.03
CA GLY A 364 36.40 1.63 -6.46
C GLY A 364 36.11 2.74 -7.47
N HIS A 365 36.34 2.52 -8.76
CA HIS A 365 35.96 3.46 -9.82
C HIS A 365 34.43 3.68 -9.88
N SER A 366 34.06 4.84 -10.43
CA SER A 366 32.66 5.19 -10.71
C SER A 366 32.26 4.61 -12.06
N LEU A 367 31.01 4.16 -12.21
CA LEU A 367 30.53 3.52 -13.45
C LEU A 367 30.63 4.44 -14.68
N PHE A 368 30.71 5.76 -14.48
CA PHE A 368 30.77 6.74 -15.56
C PHE A 368 31.92 7.73 -15.36
N GLU A 369 32.86 7.74 -16.30
CA GLU A 369 34.11 8.51 -16.20
C GLU A 369 33.97 10.02 -16.50
N GLY A 370 34.67 10.83 -15.71
CA GLY A 370 34.72 12.30 -15.82
C GLY A 370 33.80 13.02 -14.83
N SER A 371 33.71 14.35 -14.94
CA SER A 371 32.85 15.19 -14.09
C SER A 371 31.54 15.60 -14.81
N GLY A 372 30.52 15.99 -14.04
CA GLY A 372 29.28 16.55 -14.60
C GLY A 372 28.35 15.55 -15.32
N GLN A 373 28.46 14.25 -15.03
CA GLN A 373 27.74 13.16 -15.72
C GLN A 373 26.25 13.42 -16.02
N TYR A 374 25.49 13.87 -15.02
CA TYR A 374 24.06 14.19 -15.21
C TYR A 374 23.84 15.19 -16.35
N ARG A 375 24.70 16.21 -16.45
CA ARG A 375 24.66 17.22 -17.51
C ARG A 375 25.10 16.63 -18.84
N ARG A 376 26.20 15.86 -18.89
CA ARG A 376 26.67 15.19 -20.12
C ARG A 376 25.58 14.30 -20.74
N TYR A 377 24.84 13.57 -19.89
CA TYR A 377 23.70 12.77 -20.32
C TYR A 377 22.49 13.64 -20.72
N ASN A 378 22.06 14.57 -19.86
CA ASN A 378 20.90 15.44 -20.12
C ASN A 378 21.05 16.23 -21.43
N ASP A 379 22.21 16.83 -21.66
CA ASP A 379 22.44 17.71 -22.80
C ASP A 379 22.44 16.88 -24.11
N ARG A 380 23.08 15.69 -24.14
CA ARG A 380 22.99 14.76 -25.30
C ARG A 380 21.59 14.18 -25.49
N PHE A 381 20.90 13.83 -24.42
CA PHE A 381 19.52 13.34 -24.46
C PHE A 381 18.56 14.39 -25.06
N LEU A 382 18.72 15.67 -24.72
CA LEU A 382 17.96 16.77 -25.34
C LEU A 382 18.30 16.95 -26.82
N HIS A 383 19.56 16.75 -27.24
CA HIS A 383 19.93 16.72 -28.67
C HIS A 383 19.26 15.55 -29.40
N VAL A 384 19.24 14.34 -28.85
CA VAL A 384 18.57 13.18 -29.47
C VAL A 384 17.05 13.37 -29.56
N LEU A 385 16.41 14.03 -28.58
CA LEU A 385 15.00 14.42 -28.70
C LEU A 385 14.73 15.45 -29.83
N ALA A 386 15.72 16.24 -30.23
CA ALA A 386 15.61 17.14 -31.38
C ALA A 386 15.93 16.41 -32.71
N GLU A 387 16.88 15.47 -32.72
CA GLU A 387 17.18 14.59 -33.86
C GLU A 387 15.96 13.73 -34.24
N LEU A 388 15.16 13.30 -33.26
CA LEU A 388 13.98 12.46 -33.44
C LEU A 388 12.64 13.23 -33.39
N GLU A 389 12.66 14.57 -33.46
CA GLU A 389 11.50 15.44 -33.19
C GLU A 389 10.27 15.11 -34.06
N ALA A 390 10.47 14.80 -35.35
CA ALA A 390 9.39 14.40 -36.26
C ALA A 390 8.78 13.04 -35.91
N GLN A 391 9.61 12.06 -35.53
CA GLN A 391 9.13 10.71 -35.18
C GLN A 391 8.44 10.70 -33.82
N LEU A 392 8.93 11.49 -32.85
CA LEU A 392 8.29 11.71 -31.56
C LEU A 392 6.92 12.40 -31.70
N SER A 393 6.80 13.34 -32.63
CA SER A 393 5.53 14.01 -32.94
C SER A 393 4.48 13.02 -33.45
N ASN A 394 4.86 12.08 -34.33
CA ASN A 394 3.97 11.04 -34.86
C ASN A 394 3.37 10.12 -33.78
N ILE A 395 4.03 9.99 -32.62
CA ILE A 395 3.57 9.20 -31.46
C ILE A 395 3.11 10.08 -30.28
N GLY A 396 2.79 11.36 -30.52
CA GLY A 396 2.11 12.24 -29.54
C GLY A 396 3.00 12.95 -28.51
N PHE A 397 4.31 13.07 -28.77
CA PHE A 397 5.25 13.84 -27.95
C PHE A 397 5.71 15.12 -28.65
N GLU A 398 5.42 16.27 -28.05
CA GLU A 398 5.85 17.57 -28.54
C GLU A 398 7.22 17.98 -28.00
N LYS A 399 7.82 19.01 -28.62
CA LYS A 399 9.10 19.59 -28.20
C LYS A 399 9.06 20.01 -26.72
N GLY A 400 9.79 19.28 -25.88
CA GLY A 400 9.88 19.57 -24.45
C GLY A 400 8.84 18.86 -23.57
N ASP A 401 7.99 17.98 -24.11
CA ASP A 401 7.21 17.05 -23.28
C ASP A 401 8.10 16.07 -22.50
N LEU A 402 9.20 15.64 -23.12
CA LEU A 402 10.15 14.67 -22.60
C LEU A 402 11.40 15.35 -22.00
N GLY A 403 12.16 14.57 -21.24
CA GLY A 403 13.28 14.97 -20.38
C GLY A 403 13.69 13.78 -19.51
N THR A 404 14.87 13.80 -18.87
CA THR A 404 15.41 12.65 -18.10
C THR A 404 14.39 11.98 -17.16
N HIS A 405 13.66 12.76 -16.35
CA HIS A 405 12.64 12.26 -15.43
C HIS A 405 11.39 11.59 -16.09
N SER A 406 11.30 11.57 -17.41
CA SER A 406 10.20 10.93 -18.16
C SER A 406 10.37 9.42 -18.23
N CYS A 407 11.62 8.92 -18.22
CA CYS A 407 11.96 7.49 -18.22
C CYS A 407 11.31 6.80 -17.00
N ARG A 408 11.63 7.28 -15.79
CA ARG A 408 11.06 6.79 -14.52
C ARG A 408 9.53 6.81 -14.45
N LYS A 409 8.89 7.79 -15.09
CA LYS A 409 7.41 7.86 -15.20
C LYS A 409 6.88 6.81 -16.19
N GLY A 410 7.54 6.68 -17.34
CA GLY A 410 7.18 5.75 -18.41
C GLY A 410 7.22 4.30 -17.95
N VAL A 411 8.37 3.85 -17.45
CA VAL A 411 8.57 2.48 -16.97
C VAL A 411 7.59 2.09 -15.86
N GLY A 412 7.32 2.99 -14.91
CA GLY A 412 6.33 2.73 -13.85
C GLY A 412 4.90 2.59 -14.39
N THR A 413 4.55 3.35 -15.42
CA THR A 413 3.24 3.25 -16.10
C THR A 413 3.14 1.95 -16.90
N MET A 414 4.19 1.60 -17.67
CA MET A 414 4.26 0.38 -18.47
C MET A 414 4.12 -0.89 -17.61
N ILE A 415 4.79 -0.95 -16.47
CA ILE A 415 4.75 -2.15 -15.61
C ILE A 415 3.38 -2.29 -14.94
N ALA A 416 2.82 -1.20 -14.41
CA ALA A 416 1.52 -1.20 -13.74
C ALA A 416 0.34 -1.49 -14.68
N ALA A 417 0.43 -1.10 -15.96
CA ALA A 417 -0.59 -1.35 -16.97
C ALA A 417 -0.29 -2.55 -17.89
N GLY A 418 0.80 -3.29 -17.65
CA GLY A 418 1.34 -4.26 -18.62
C GLY A 418 0.56 -5.58 -18.73
N CYS A 419 -0.13 -6.00 -17.67
CA CYS A 419 -1.10 -7.10 -17.70
C CYS A 419 -2.05 -7.03 -16.48
N THR A 420 -3.11 -7.83 -16.46
CA THR A 420 -4.03 -7.94 -15.31
C THR A 420 -3.44 -8.63 -14.09
N VAL A 421 -2.29 -9.29 -14.22
CA VAL A 421 -1.54 -9.97 -13.16
C VAL A 421 -0.20 -9.24 -12.91
N SER A 422 -0.22 -7.90 -13.01
CA SER A 422 0.99 -7.06 -12.92
C SER A 422 1.75 -7.25 -11.60
N PRO A 423 3.07 -6.99 -11.56
CA PRO A 423 3.86 -7.12 -10.33
C PRO A 423 3.28 -6.31 -9.15
N PRO A 424 3.45 -6.77 -7.89
CA PRO A 424 2.90 -6.10 -6.72
C PRO A 424 3.22 -4.61 -6.69
N ILE A 425 2.19 -3.76 -6.59
CA ILE A 425 2.34 -2.30 -6.61
C ILE A 425 3.26 -1.77 -5.49
N VAL A 426 3.37 -2.51 -4.39
CA VAL A 426 4.36 -2.28 -3.33
C VAL A 426 5.79 -2.37 -3.88
N ALA A 427 6.14 -3.48 -4.54
CA ALA A 427 7.47 -3.68 -5.12
C ALA A 427 7.80 -2.61 -6.18
N LEU A 428 6.83 -2.24 -7.03
CA LEU A 428 6.97 -1.19 -8.03
C LEU A 428 7.30 0.17 -7.37
N CYS A 429 6.50 0.61 -6.41
CA CYS A 429 6.70 1.87 -5.69
C CYS A 429 8.01 1.88 -4.89
N VAL A 430 8.34 0.78 -4.20
CA VAL A 430 9.56 0.61 -3.41
C VAL A 430 10.80 0.66 -4.32
N ARG A 431 10.80 -0.07 -5.45
CA ARG A 431 11.89 -0.04 -6.44
C ARG A 431 12.13 1.38 -6.95
N ALA A 432 11.04 2.07 -7.32
CA ALA A 432 11.06 3.42 -7.86
C ALA A 432 11.34 4.52 -6.81
N GLY A 433 11.42 4.19 -5.52
CA GLY A 433 11.63 5.16 -4.43
C GLY A 433 10.45 6.14 -4.29
N TRP A 434 9.23 5.61 -4.25
CA TRP A 434 7.97 6.33 -4.02
C TRP A 434 7.43 5.93 -2.64
N ALA A 435 6.94 6.90 -1.85
CA ALA A 435 6.33 6.61 -0.55
C ALA A 435 4.92 6.00 -0.73
N LEU A 436 4.62 4.96 0.05
CA LEU A 436 3.33 4.27 0.06
C LEU A 436 2.29 4.98 0.93
N GLY A 437 2.74 5.79 1.89
CA GLY A 437 1.93 6.69 2.71
C GLY A 437 1.59 6.16 4.11
N GLY A 438 1.97 6.94 5.12
CA GLY A 438 1.45 6.84 6.50
C GLY A 438 1.81 5.53 7.21
N VAL A 439 0.85 4.61 7.26
CA VAL A 439 1.04 3.27 7.86
C VAL A 439 1.78 2.34 6.91
N LYS A 440 1.54 2.44 5.59
CA LYS A 440 2.02 1.46 4.60
C LYS A 440 3.56 1.36 4.57
N ASP A 441 4.25 2.51 4.64
CA ASP A 441 5.73 2.58 4.68
C ASP A 441 6.37 1.91 5.91
N LYS A 442 5.59 1.46 6.90
CA LYS A 442 6.08 0.78 8.12
C LYS A 442 5.86 -0.73 8.14
N TYR A 443 5.02 -1.26 7.26
CA TYR A 443 4.59 -2.68 7.29
C TYR A 443 4.66 -3.37 5.92
N LEU A 444 4.72 -2.61 4.81
CA LEU A 444 4.85 -3.14 3.46
C LEU A 444 6.31 -2.97 3.01
N PHE A 445 7.08 -4.04 3.17
CA PHE A 445 8.52 -4.07 2.89
C PHE A 445 8.84 -4.50 1.46
N ARG A 446 10.14 -4.64 1.13
CA ARG A 446 10.58 -5.16 -0.16
C ARG A 446 10.63 -6.68 -0.12
N GLU A 447 9.89 -7.33 -1.01
CA GLU A 447 10.03 -8.75 -1.31
C GLU A 447 10.97 -8.92 -2.52
N ASN A 448 11.91 -9.87 -2.45
CA ASN A 448 12.89 -10.07 -3.53
C ASN A 448 12.22 -10.53 -4.83
N ALA A 449 11.34 -11.55 -4.76
CA ALA A 449 10.56 -12.03 -5.91
C ALA A 449 9.73 -10.90 -6.58
N GLY A 450 9.19 -9.98 -5.77
CA GLY A 450 8.49 -8.79 -6.27
C GLY A 450 9.40 -7.86 -7.07
N ASP A 451 10.60 -7.54 -6.57
CA ASP A 451 11.56 -6.71 -7.32
C ASP A 451 12.11 -7.42 -8.57
N GLN A 452 12.29 -8.73 -8.50
CA GLN A 452 12.72 -9.57 -9.63
C GLN A 452 11.70 -9.53 -10.77
N TYR A 453 10.41 -9.73 -10.46
CA TYR A 453 9.34 -9.64 -11.46
C TYR A 453 9.21 -8.22 -12.04
N VAL A 454 9.25 -7.17 -11.20
CA VAL A 454 9.32 -5.77 -11.67
C VAL A 454 10.56 -5.54 -12.55
N GLY A 455 11.71 -6.16 -12.22
CA GLY A 455 12.95 -6.08 -12.97
C GLY A 455 12.86 -6.67 -14.37
N ARG A 456 12.31 -7.89 -14.52
CA ARG A 456 12.07 -8.50 -15.85
C ARG A 456 11.15 -7.62 -16.71
N CYS A 457 10.10 -7.06 -16.11
CA CYS A 457 9.21 -6.12 -16.80
C CYS A 457 9.93 -4.83 -17.20
N ALA A 458 10.78 -4.26 -16.34
CA ALA A 458 11.54 -3.05 -16.61
C ALA A 458 12.54 -3.23 -17.77
N SER A 459 13.14 -4.42 -17.92
CA SER A 459 13.97 -4.81 -19.07
C SER A 459 13.19 -4.99 -20.38
N GLY A 460 11.86 -4.79 -20.40
CA GLY A 460 11.03 -4.83 -21.61
C GLY A 460 10.70 -6.24 -22.10
N LEU A 461 10.71 -7.24 -21.22
CA LEU A 461 10.20 -8.58 -21.52
C LEU A 461 8.66 -8.57 -21.50
N ASN A 462 8.01 -9.25 -22.46
CA ASN A 462 6.56 -9.24 -22.61
C ASN A 462 5.87 -10.17 -21.61
N GLN A 463 5.20 -9.62 -20.59
CA GLN A 463 4.49 -10.37 -19.54
C GLN A 463 3.38 -11.31 -20.03
N LEU A 464 2.95 -11.18 -21.29
CA LEU A 464 1.91 -11.99 -21.92
C LEU A 464 2.48 -13.11 -22.82
N ASP A 465 3.79 -13.30 -22.85
CA ASP A 465 4.48 -14.32 -23.64
C ASP A 465 5.24 -15.30 -22.74
N LYS A 466 5.30 -16.58 -23.12
CA LYS A 466 6.22 -17.57 -22.55
C LYS A 466 7.69 -17.11 -22.62
N SER A 467 8.04 -16.27 -23.61
CA SER A 467 9.39 -15.71 -23.74
C SER A 467 9.79 -14.78 -22.58
N PHE A 468 8.85 -14.35 -21.74
CA PHE A 468 9.16 -13.64 -20.50
C PHE A 468 10.08 -14.44 -19.57
N ALA A 469 10.08 -15.77 -19.68
CA ALA A 469 10.93 -16.67 -18.91
C ALA A 469 12.34 -16.90 -19.51
N ILE A 470 12.73 -16.20 -20.57
CA ILE A 470 14.05 -16.36 -21.20
C ILE A 470 15.21 -16.14 -20.21
N SER A 471 16.30 -16.89 -20.36
CA SER A 471 17.55 -16.68 -19.65
C SER A 471 18.28 -15.42 -20.15
N PRO A 472 19.21 -14.85 -19.36
CA PRO A 472 20.30 -14.07 -19.92
C PRO A 472 21.18 -14.94 -20.83
N PRO A 473 21.97 -14.36 -21.74
CA PRO A 473 22.96 -15.12 -22.47
C PRO A 473 24.07 -15.64 -21.54
N TYR A 474 24.44 -16.90 -21.70
CA TYR A 474 25.46 -17.58 -20.89
C TYR A 474 26.28 -18.50 -21.81
N PHE A 475 27.40 -19.03 -21.29
CA PHE A 475 28.16 -20.07 -22.01
C PHE A 475 27.63 -21.45 -21.62
N ASP A 476 27.04 -22.16 -22.57
CA ASP A 476 26.50 -23.52 -22.40
C ASP A 476 27.57 -24.56 -22.79
N PHE A 477 27.98 -25.39 -21.84
CA PHE A 477 29.00 -26.42 -22.06
C PHE A 477 28.40 -27.84 -22.11
N SER A 478 27.07 -27.97 -21.91
CA SER A 478 26.36 -29.24 -21.80
C SER A 478 26.47 -30.17 -23.02
N LYS A 479 26.88 -29.64 -24.18
CA LYS A 479 27.09 -30.38 -25.44
C LYS A 479 28.53 -30.90 -25.62
N LEU A 480 29.44 -30.60 -24.69
CA LEU A 480 30.85 -30.97 -24.74
C LEU A 480 31.18 -32.15 -23.82
N SER A 481 32.32 -32.80 -24.04
CA SER A 481 32.92 -33.67 -23.04
C SER A 481 33.33 -32.85 -21.79
N TYR A 482 33.48 -33.50 -20.64
CA TYR A 482 33.96 -32.83 -19.42
C TYR A 482 35.34 -32.18 -19.61
N GLU A 483 36.24 -32.85 -20.33
CA GLU A 483 37.60 -32.35 -20.61
C GLU A 483 37.58 -31.14 -21.56
N ASP A 484 36.76 -31.19 -22.61
CA ASP A 484 36.57 -30.06 -23.52
C ASP A 484 35.88 -28.88 -22.83
N ALA A 485 34.85 -29.12 -22.01
CA ALA A 485 34.16 -28.08 -21.25
C ALA A 485 35.14 -27.35 -20.31
N GLU A 486 35.97 -28.08 -19.57
CA GLU A 486 36.97 -27.52 -18.67
C GLU A 486 38.12 -26.82 -19.42
N LYS A 487 38.48 -27.29 -20.61
CA LYS A 487 39.39 -26.61 -21.53
C LYS A 487 38.82 -25.29 -22.04
N ARG A 488 37.58 -25.28 -22.55
CA ARG A 488 36.91 -24.04 -23.03
C ARG A 488 36.69 -23.02 -21.91
N LYS A 489 36.38 -23.48 -20.68
CA LYS A 489 36.32 -22.62 -19.47
C LYS A 489 37.66 -21.91 -19.20
N LYS A 490 38.79 -22.60 -19.39
CA LYS A 490 40.14 -22.01 -19.27
C LYS A 490 40.48 -21.07 -20.43
N GLU A 491 40.13 -21.43 -21.68
CA GLU A 491 40.36 -20.56 -22.85
C GLU A 491 39.63 -19.22 -22.72
N ILE A 492 38.37 -19.22 -22.27
CA ILE A 492 37.60 -17.99 -22.00
C ILE A 492 38.27 -17.15 -20.90
N ASP A 493 38.72 -17.77 -19.81
CA ASP A 493 39.37 -17.05 -18.71
C ASP A 493 40.74 -16.49 -19.09
N ILE A 494 41.51 -17.19 -19.94
CA ILE A 494 42.77 -16.69 -20.50
C ILE A 494 42.48 -15.50 -21.42
N PHE A 495 41.57 -15.66 -22.39
CA PHE A 495 41.19 -14.64 -23.36
C PHE A 495 40.79 -13.32 -22.68
N LEU A 496 39.99 -13.40 -21.61
CA LEU A 496 39.57 -12.23 -20.83
C LEU A 496 40.73 -11.58 -20.05
N ASN A 497 41.60 -12.38 -19.39
CA ASN A 497 42.70 -11.81 -18.59
C ASN A 497 43.77 -11.13 -19.46
N GLU A 498 44.04 -11.65 -20.66
CA GLU A 498 44.95 -11.03 -21.65
C GLU A 498 44.48 -9.64 -22.13
N ARG A 499 43.19 -9.32 -21.97
CA ARG A 499 42.53 -8.13 -22.55
C ARG A 499 42.06 -7.14 -21.49
N LEU A 500 42.29 -7.42 -20.21
CA LEU A 500 42.03 -6.50 -19.11
C LEU A 500 43.13 -5.42 -19.05
N PRO A 501 42.79 -4.13 -18.91
CA PRO A 501 43.78 -3.05 -18.74
C PRO A 501 44.43 -3.04 -17.34
N VAL A 502 43.87 -3.79 -16.39
CA VAL A 502 44.28 -3.82 -14.98
C VAL A 502 44.67 -5.23 -14.55
N SER A 503 45.75 -5.35 -13.78
CA SER A 503 46.36 -6.62 -13.36
C SER A 503 45.58 -7.36 -12.26
N CYS A 504 44.65 -6.69 -11.59
CA CYS A 504 43.76 -7.28 -10.59
C CYS A 504 42.34 -6.74 -10.77
N VAL A 505 41.35 -7.64 -10.76
CA VAL A 505 39.92 -7.31 -10.81
C VAL A 505 39.22 -8.13 -9.73
N HIS A 506 38.42 -7.48 -8.89
CA HIS A 506 37.71 -8.13 -7.80
C HIS A 506 36.81 -9.28 -8.31
N ALA A 507 36.73 -10.40 -7.57
CA ALA A 507 36.13 -11.64 -8.06
C ALA A 507 34.67 -11.51 -8.53
N LYS A 508 33.85 -10.71 -7.83
CA LYS A 508 32.47 -10.39 -8.26
C LYS A 508 32.45 -9.69 -9.63
N THR A 509 33.33 -8.72 -9.83
CA THR A 509 33.48 -7.96 -11.09
C THR A 509 33.97 -8.85 -12.23
N LYS A 510 34.91 -9.78 -11.96
CA LYS A 510 35.35 -10.78 -12.94
C LYS A 510 34.21 -11.74 -13.34
N HIS A 511 33.35 -12.15 -12.41
CA HIS A 511 32.17 -12.96 -12.74
C HIS A 511 31.16 -12.19 -13.62
N VAL A 512 30.87 -10.92 -13.27
CA VAL A 512 30.04 -10.03 -14.11
C VAL A 512 30.63 -9.94 -15.52
N LEU A 513 31.94 -9.72 -15.66
CA LEU A 513 32.62 -9.64 -16.96
C LEU A 513 32.40 -10.88 -17.83
N LYS A 514 32.42 -12.10 -17.26
CA LYS A 514 32.13 -13.34 -18.02
C LYS A 514 30.70 -13.34 -18.60
N MET A 515 29.71 -12.89 -17.83
CA MET A 515 28.31 -12.85 -18.26
C MET A 515 28.04 -11.71 -19.26
N LEU A 516 28.71 -10.57 -19.11
CA LEU A 516 28.73 -9.50 -20.10
C LEU A 516 29.38 -9.97 -21.42
N PHE A 517 30.47 -10.74 -21.34
CA PHE A 517 31.16 -11.29 -22.51
C PHE A 517 30.29 -12.34 -23.23
N ALA A 518 29.65 -13.27 -22.52
CA ALA A 518 28.65 -14.18 -23.11
C ALA A 518 27.52 -13.40 -23.83
N THR A 519 27.07 -12.28 -23.25
CA THR A 519 26.07 -11.39 -23.87
C THR A 519 26.58 -10.70 -25.13
N LEU A 520 27.85 -10.30 -25.20
CA LEU A 520 28.45 -9.78 -26.44
C LEU A 520 28.57 -10.87 -27.52
N MET A 521 28.93 -12.09 -27.13
CA MET A 521 29.14 -13.19 -28.07
C MET A 521 27.83 -13.70 -28.67
N TYR A 522 26.78 -13.89 -27.86
CA TYR A 522 25.43 -14.22 -28.35
C TYR A 522 24.88 -13.18 -29.34
N HIS A 523 25.27 -11.92 -29.19
CA HIS A 523 24.88 -10.83 -30.09
C HIS A 523 25.93 -10.47 -31.15
N TYR A 524 27.01 -11.26 -31.33
CA TYR A 524 28.18 -10.86 -32.12
C TYR A 524 27.84 -10.45 -33.56
N ASP A 525 27.10 -11.28 -34.30
CA ASP A 525 26.75 -10.98 -35.69
C ASP A 525 25.73 -9.83 -35.78
N THR A 526 24.79 -9.78 -34.82
CA THR A 526 23.83 -8.67 -34.70
C THR A 526 24.53 -7.33 -34.49
N LEU A 527 25.55 -7.28 -33.62
CA LEU A 527 26.38 -6.09 -33.38
C LEU A 527 27.21 -5.74 -34.63
N THR A 528 27.78 -6.75 -35.30
CA THR A 528 28.57 -6.57 -36.52
C THR A 528 27.75 -5.98 -37.67
N THR A 529 26.47 -6.32 -37.78
CA THR A 529 25.54 -5.77 -38.76
C THR A 529 24.91 -4.43 -38.33
N MET A 530 24.49 -4.28 -37.07
CA MET A 530 23.69 -3.12 -36.64
C MET A 530 24.50 -1.91 -36.14
N LEU A 531 25.74 -2.08 -35.68
CA LEU A 531 26.57 -0.98 -35.19
C LEU A 531 27.27 -0.25 -36.34
N HIS A 532 27.15 1.08 -36.37
CA HIS A 532 27.92 1.91 -37.30
C HIS A 532 29.43 1.62 -37.24
N GLN A 533 30.13 1.72 -38.37
CA GLN A 533 31.54 1.32 -38.50
C GLN A 533 32.50 2.02 -37.51
N ARG A 534 32.16 3.25 -37.09
CA ARG A 534 32.94 4.04 -36.10
C ARG A 534 32.58 3.76 -34.64
N ASN A 535 31.61 2.88 -34.35
CA ASN A 535 31.20 2.60 -32.98
C ASN A 535 32.36 1.92 -32.18
N PRO A 536 32.77 2.44 -31.01
CA PRO A 536 33.93 1.96 -30.27
C PRO A 536 33.95 0.45 -29.98
N VAL A 537 32.80 -0.19 -29.82
CA VAL A 537 32.71 -1.65 -29.58
C VAL A 537 33.40 -2.45 -30.70
N ARG A 538 33.34 -1.98 -31.96
CA ARG A 538 33.99 -2.63 -33.11
C ARG A 538 35.53 -2.54 -33.07
N ALA A 539 36.07 -1.60 -32.30
CA ALA A 539 37.51 -1.42 -32.06
C ALA A 539 38.00 -2.13 -30.76
N SER A 540 37.09 -2.71 -29.98
CA SER A 540 37.41 -3.29 -28.67
C SER A 540 38.22 -4.58 -28.78
N ALA A 541 39.22 -4.74 -27.90
CA ALA A 541 39.92 -6.00 -27.70
C ALA A 541 38.97 -7.16 -27.32
N PHE A 542 37.85 -6.87 -26.64
CA PHE A 542 36.82 -7.86 -26.27
C PHE A 542 35.88 -8.25 -27.43
N PHE A 543 35.98 -7.58 -28.58
CA PHE A 543 35.16 -7.85 -29.76
C PHE A 543 35.99 -8.27 -30.99
N GLN A 544 37.29 -7.99 -31.00
CA GLN A 544 38.19 -8.39 -32.08
C GLN A 544 38.86 -9.75 -31.80
N ASN A 545 39.12 -10.50 -32.87
CA ASN A 545 39.89 -11.75 -32.86
C ASN A 545 39.36 -12.81 -31.86
N VAL A 546 38.04 -12.88 -31.66
CA VAL A 546 37.42 -13.91 -30.81
C VAL A 546 37.37 -15.25 -31.56
N PRO A 547 37.86 -16.37 -30.99
CA PRO A 547 37.69 -17.71 -31.55
C PRO A 547 36.22 -18.03 -31.85
N ILE A 548 35.95 -18.71 -32.96
CA ILE A 548 34.58 -19.06 -33.35
C ILE A 548 33.95 -20.02 -32.32
N GLU A 549 34.77 -20.90 -31.76
CA GLU A 549 34.34 -21.90 -30.78
C GLU A 549 34.08 -21.31 -29.38
N ILE A 550 34.48 -20.06 -29.13
CA ILE A 550 34.02 -19.29 -27.95
C ILE A 550 32.69 -18.59 -28.26
N ARG A 551 32.49 -18.14 -29.50
CA ARG A 551 31.22 -17.50 -29.93
C ARG A 551 30.06 -18.50 -29.95
N GLU A 552 30.28 -19.70 -30.46
CA GLU A 552 29.26 -20.76 -30.59
C GLU A 552 28.77 -21.34 -29.26
N LEU A 553 29.52 -21.16 -28.16
CA LEU A 553 29.09 -21.54 -26.81
C LEU A 553 28.09 -20.56 -26.19
N ALA A 554 27.95 -19.35 -26.72
CA ALA A 554 27.08 -18.33 -26.16
C ALA A 554 25.61 -18.61 -26.53
N ALA A 555 24.80 -19.02 -25.56
CA ALA A 555 23.43 -19.47 -25.74
C ALA A 555 22.44 -18.73 -24.82
N THR A 556 21.15 -18.88 -25.11
CA THR A 556 20.04 -18.58 -24.20
C THR A 556 19.13 -19.79 -24.11
N ALA A 557 18.44 -19.94 -22.99
CA ALA A 557 17.53 -21.06 -22.73
C ALA A 557 16.19 -20.55 -22.18
N TYR A 558 15.17 -21.39 -22.29
CA TYR A 558 13.86 -21.23 -21.65
C TYR A 558 13.69 -22.31 -20.57
N PRO A 559 12.68 -22.24 -19.67
CA PRO A 559 12.47 -23.27 -18.65
C PRO A 559 12.35 -24.69 -19.19
N TRP A 560 11.81 -24.84 -20.40
CA TRP A 560 11.61 -26.11 -21.09
C TRP A 560 12.85 -26.61 -21.86
N ASP A 561 13.77 -25.71 -22.24
CA ASP A 561 15.01 -26.00 -22.99
C ASP A 561 16.28 -25.95 -22.09
N ARG A 562 16.13 -26.01 -20.76
CA ARG A 562 17.23 -25.75 -19.81
C ARG A 562 18.30 -26.86 -19.81
N THR A 563 19.57 -26.44 -19.74
CA THR A 563 20.75 -27.29 -19.62
C THR A 563 21.35 -27.25 -18.21
N SER A 564 22.40 -28.04 -17.95
CA SER A 564 23.14 -28.03 -16.68
C SER A 564 23.85 -26.71 -16.36
N ASP A 565 24.20 -25.94 -17.39
CA ASP A 565 24.86 -24.62 -17.23
C ASP A 565 23.83 -23.46 -17.25
N THR A 566 22.53 -23.71 -17.46
CA THR A 566 21.49 -22.66 -17.46
C THR A 566 21.38 -21.99 -16.08
N PRO A 567 21.48 -20.65 -15.99
CA PRO A 567 21.30 -19.93 -14.73
C PRO A 567 19.89 -20.13 -14.12
N VAL A 568 19.80 -20.19 -12.80
CA VAL A 568 18.52 -20.29 -12.07
C VAL A 568 17.62 -19.12 -12.44
N LEU A 569 16.46 -19.38 -13.04
CA LEU A 569 15.58 -18.33 -13.56
C LEU A 569 14.69 -17.76 -12.44
N THR A 570 14.71 -16.43 -12.27
CA THR A 570 14.03 -15.73 -11.16
C THR A 570 13.00 -14.70 -11.65
N GLY A 571 12.05 -14.31 -10.79
CA GLY A 571 11.05 -13.28 -11.11
C GLY A 571 10.02 -13.64 -12.19
N ILE A 572 9.82 -14.93 -12.48
CA ILE A 572 8.82 -15.41 -13.45
C ILE A 572 7.47 -15.60 -12.74
N PRO A 573 6.38 -14.97 -13.20
CA PRO A 573 5.06 -15.12 -12.58
C PRO A 573 4.38 -16.46 -12.96
N PRO A 574 3.45 -16.97 -12.14
CA PRO A 574 2.84 -18.30 -12.34
C PRO A 574 2.18 -18.52 -13.71
N HIS A 575 1.57 -17.49 -14.31
CA HIS A 575 0.94 -17.63 -15.62
C HIS A 575 1.96 -17.81 -16.76
N VAL A 576 3.16 -17.25 -16.63
CA VAL A 576 4.26 -17.49 -17.58
C VAL A 576 4.82 -18.91 -17.40
N LEU A 577 4.93 -19.40 -16.17
CA LEU A 577 5.34 -20.80 -15.92
C LEU A 577 4.33 -21.80 -16.50
N ALA A 578 3.03 -21.53 -16.37
CA ALA A 578 1.99 -22.34 -17.02
C ALA A 578 2.14 -22.33 -18.56
N MET A 579 2.34 -21.17 -19.19
CA MET A 579 2.62 -21.10 -20.64
C MET A 579 3.92 -21.80 -21.05
N ALA A 580 4.93 -21.82 -20.17
CA ALA A 580 6.21 -22.49 -20.40
C ALA A 580 6.06 -24.02 -20.42
N GLU A 581 5.36 -24.61 -19.44
CA GLU A 581 5.10 -26.06 -19.42
C GLU A 581 4.09 -26.48 -20.51
N MET A 582 3.16 -25.61 -20.91
CA MET A 582 2.30 -25.86 -22.08
C MET A 582 3.11 -25.93 -23.39
N GLU A 583 4.12 -25.08 -23.57
CA GLU A 583 5.00 -25.17 -24.75
C GLU A 583 5.85 -26.44 -24.71
N LYS A 584 6.38 -26.82 -23.54
CA LYS A 584 7.12 -28.08 -23.34
C LYS A 584 6.28 -29.30 -23.74
N LEU A 585 5.04 -29.38 -23.25
CA LEU A 585 4.11 -30.45 -23.62
C LEU A 585 3.84 -30.47 -25.14
N LYS A 586 3.70 -29.30 -25.77
CA LYS A 586 3.55 -29.18 -27.23
C LYS A 586 4.78 -29.69 -27.99
N LEU A 587 5.99 -29.38 -27.53
CA LEU A 587 7.24 -29.89 -28.14
C LEU A 587 7.35 -31.41 -28.01
N GLU A 588 7.00 -31.97 -26.85
CA GLU A 588 6.99 -33.43 -26.65
C GLU A 588 5.93 -34.13 -27.52
N VAL A 589 4.74 -33.56 -27.68
CA VAL A 589 3.71 -34.07 -28.60
C VAL A 589 4.16 -33.99 -30.07
N GLN A 590 4.95 -32.98 -30.44
CA GLN A 590 5.56 -32.89 -31.78
C GLN A 590 6.64 -33.98 -31.98
N SER A 591 7.54 -34.16 -31.01
CA SER A 591 8.58 -35.21 -31.05
C SER A 591 7.97 -36.63 -31.07
N LEU A 592 6.92 -36.88 -30.29
CA LEU A 592 6.20 -38.15 -30.30
C LEU A 592 5.52 -38.41 -31.66
N LYS A 593 4.91 -37.40 -32.27
CA LYS A 593 4.37 -37.49 -33.64
C LYS A 593 5.47 -37.83 -34.66
N GLU A 594 6.66 -37.26 -34.54
CA GLU A 594 7.79 -37.57 -35.41
C GLU A 594 8.29 -39.00 -35.21
N THR A 595 8.36 -39.45 -33.96
CA THR A 595 8.71 -40.85 -33.58
C THR A 595 7.68 -41.87 -34.07
N LEU A 596 6.39 -41.53 -34.06
CA LEU A 596 5.34 -42.34 -34.68
C LEU A 596 5.53 -42.46 -36.20
N LEU A 597 5.85 -41.33 -36.86
CA LEU A 597 6.04 -41.29 -38.30
C LEU A 597 7.35 -41.96 -38.75
N SER A 598 8.39 -42.02 -37.91
CA SER A 598 9.57 -42.85 -38.18
C SER A 598 9.29 -44.33 -37.94
N GLY A 599 8.70 -44.70 -36.79
CA GLY A 599 8.36 -46.10 -36.48
C GLY A 599 7.40 -46.74 -37.51
N ILE A 600 6.40 -46.01 -37.98
CA ILE A 600 5.52 -46.48 -39.07
C ILE A 600 6.29 -46.65 -40.39
N ARG A 601 7.28 -45.80 -40.69
CA ARG A 601 8.12 -45.97 -41.89
C ARG A 601 9.03 -47.19 -41.74
N GLU A 602 9.67 -47.39 -40.60
CA GLU A 602 10.52 -48.55 -40.32
C GLU A 602 9.72 -49.86 -40.45
N GLU A 603 8.49 -49.94 -39.93
CA GLU A 603 7.59 -51.10 -40.13
C GLU A 603 7.10 -51.29 -41.59
N LEU A 604 7.12 -50.24 -42.41
CA LEU A 604 6.84 -50.33 -43.86
C LEU A 604 8.09 -50.75 -44.65
N ASP A 605 9.26 -50.26 -44.29
CA ASP A 605 10.55 -50.54 -44.94
C ASP A 605 11.11 -51.92 -44.55
N CYS A 606 10.75 -52.47 -43.38
CA CYS A 606 11.04 -53.86 -42.98
C CYS A 606 10.27 -54.92 -43.79
N ARG A 607 9.45 -54.55 -44.78
CA ARG A 607 8.68 -55.49 -45.59
C ARG A 607 9.54 -56.18 -46.65
N GLY A 608 9.75 -57.48 -46.48
CA GLY A 608 10.25 -58.35 -47.55
C GLY A 608 9.26 -58.39 -48.73
N PHE A 609 9.81 -58.48 -49.96
CA PHE A 609 9.15 -58.31 -51.27
C PHE A 609 7.94 -59.23 -51.61
N TYR A 610 7.48 -60.06 -50.67
CA TYR A 610 6.47 -61.11 -50.87
C TYR A 610 5.38 -61.19 -49.77
N SER A 611 5.31 -60.23 -48.84
CA SER A 611 4.30 -60.22 -47.76
C SER A 611 3.12 -59.29 -48.08
N ASN A 612 1.92 -59.85 -48.28
CA ASN A 612 0.70 -59.10 -48.61
C ASN A 612 -0.18 -58.76 -47.39
N GLU A 613 0.06 -59.37 -46.23
CA GLU A 613 -0.75 -59.15 -45.03
C GLU A 613 -0.20 -57.98 -44.21
N ILE A 614 -1.06 -57.01 -43.92
CA ILE A 614 -0.75 -55.95 -42.94
C ILE A 614 -0.82 -56.60 -41.56
N ASN A 615 0.28 -56.55 -40.82
CA ASN A 615 0.35 -57.07 -39.46
C ASN A 615 -0.34 -56.10 -38.48
N GLN A 616 -1.68 -56.01 -38.62
CA GLN A 616 -2.53 -54.97 -38.03
C GLN A 616 -2.31 -54.84 -36.51
N HIS A 617 -2.17 -55.98 -35.81
CA HIS A 617 -1.86 -56.05 -34.39
C HIS A 617 -0.61 -55.25 -33.97
N ARG A 618 0.48 -55.26 -34.75
CA ARG A 618 1.69 -54.47 -34.42
C ARG A 618 1.47 -52.97 -34.60
N ILE A 619 0.62 -52.57 -35.55
CA ILE A 619 0.27 -51.18 -35.78
C ILE A 619 -0.67 -50.70 -34.68
N GLU A 620 -1.66 -51.51 -34.29
CA GLU A 620 -2.56 -51.25 -33.16
C GLU A 620 -1.77 -51.17 -31.84
N GLU A 621 -0.87 -52.11 -31.57
CA GLU A 621 0.03 -52.10 -30.41
C GLU A 621 0.94 -50.86 -30.36
N LEU A 622 1.45 -50.38 -31.50
CA LEU A 622 2.18 -49.11 -31.58
C LEU A 622 1.29 -47.90 -31.28
N PHE A 623 0.04 -47.88 -31.76
CA PHE A 623 -0.91 -46.82 -31.45
C PHE A 623 -1.34 -46.82 -29.97
N GLU A 624 -1.63 -47.98 -29.38
CA GLU A 624 -2.01 -48.10 -27.97
C GLU A 624 -0.87 -47.69 -27.03
N ASN A 625 0.34 -48.22 -27.23
CA ASN A 625 1.51 -47.86 -26.41
C ASN A 625 1.81 -46.35 -26.45
N GLN A 626 1.61 -45.69 -27.59
CA GLN A 626 1.76 -44.24 -27.71
C GLN A 626 0.58 -43.45 -27.12
N ALA A 627 -0.66 -43.90 -27.29
CA ALA A 627 -1.83 -43.27 -26.68
C ALA A 627 -1.72 -43.27 -25.14
N ASP A 628 -1.23 -44.38 -24.56
CA ASP A 628 -0.93 -44.49 -23.14
C ASP A 628 0.25 -43.61 -22.71
N ALA A 629 1.28 -43.43 -23.55
CA ALA A 629 2.39 -42.52 -23.26
C ALA A 629 1.95 -41.05 -23.24
N ILE A 630 1.12 -40.64 -24.20
CA ILE A 630 0.49 -39.31 -24.23
C ILE A 630 -0.36 -39.11 -22.97
N SER A 631 -1.25 -40.07 -22.67
CA SER A 631 -2.18 -39.98 -21.53
C SER A 631 -1.44 -39.89 -20.20
N ARG A 632 -0.36 -40.67 -20.01
CA ARG A 632 0.49 -40.60 -18.81
C ARG A 632 1.21 -39.25 -18.67
N SER A 633 1.87 -38.75 -19.73
CA SER A 633 2.57 -37.46 -19.67
C SER A 633 1.61 -36.29 -19.40
N ILE A 634 0.39 -36.33 -19.94
CA ILE A 634 -0.65 -35.33 -19.65
C ILE A 634 -1.11 -35.41 -18.18
N LEU A 635 -1.40 -36.62 -17.68
CA LEU A 635 -1.87 -36.81 -16.29
C LEU A 635 -0.81 -36.40 -15.27
N GLU A 636 0.46 -36.77 -15.47
CA GLU A 636 1.56 -36.34 -14.60
C GLU A 636 1.72 -34.81 -14.59
N ARG A 637 1.54 -34.12 -15.72
CA ARG A 637 1.66 -32.65 -15.79
C ARG A 637 0.48 -31.90 -15.20
N ILE A 638 -0.72 -32.47 -15.26
CA ILE A 638 -1.89 -31.96 -14.52
C ILE A 638 -1.59 -32.04 -13.01
N ASN A 639 -1.09 -33.19 -12.53
CA ASN A 639 -0.72 -33.37 -11.13
C ASN A 639 0.42 -32.43 -10.71
N VAL A 640 1.49 -32.28 -11.51
CA VAL A 640 2.59 -31.34 -11.24
C VAL A 640 2.12 -29.88 -11.24
N SER A 641 1.12 -29.52 -12.06
CA SER A 641 0.52 -28.18 -12.02
C SER A 641 -0.28 -27.95 -10.73
N GLU A 642 -1.03 -28.98 -10.29
CA GLU A 642 -1.75 -28.95 -9.01
C GLU A 642 -0.79 -28.90 -7.81
N ASP A 643 0.31 -29.65 -7.87
CA ASP A 643 1.36 -29.68 -6.85
C ASP A 643 2.20 -28.41 -6.85
N TYR A 644 2.43 -27.74 -7.99
CA TYR A 644 3.06 -26.42 -8.01
C TYR A 644 2.17 -25.34 -7.37
N ILE A 645 0.84 -25.44 -7.49
CA ILE A 645 -0.09 -24.56 -6.76
C ILE A 645 0.03 -24.81 -5.24
N LYS A 646 0.14 -26.06 -4.80
CA LYS A 646 0.37 -26.43 -3.39
C LYS A 646 1.76 -26.00 -2.90
N GLN A 647 2.79 -26.13 -3.73
CA GLN A 647 4.17 -25.80 -3.41
C GLN A 647 4.39 -24.29 -3.38
N SER A 648 3.80 -23.52 -4.30
CA SER A 648 3.78 -22.05 -4.23
C SER A 648 3.13 -21.57 -2.93
N ALA A 649 2.03 -22.21 -2.49
CA ALA A 649 1.42 -21.94 -1.18
C ALA A 649 2.30 -22.37 0.02
N ALA A 650 3.18 -23.35 -0.15
CA ALA A 650 4.15 -23.79 0.85
C ALA A 650 5.42 -22.92 0.90
N GLU A 651 5.92 -22.42 -0.23
CA GLU A 651 7.06 -21.52 -0.31
C GLU A 651 6.71 -20.13 0.24
N ASN A 652 5.53 -19.60 -0.10
CA ASN A 652 4.94 -18.40 0.53
C ASN A 652 4.70 -18.55 2.05
N LYS A 653 4.77 -19.78 2.58
CA LYS A 653 4.73 -20.06 4.01
C LYS A 653 6.14 -20.22 4.58
N ALA A 654 7.04 -20.93 3.91
CA ALA A 654 8.43 -21.10 4.31
C ALA A 654 9.19 -19.76 4.34
N GLU A 655 8.97 -18.85 3.39
CA GLU A 655 9.53 -17.49 3.45
C GLU A 655 8.95 -16.67 4.62
N LYS A 656 7.69 -16.89 5.01
CA LYS A 656 7.11 -16.24 6.21
C LYS A 656 7.69 -16.81 7.50
N ASP A 657 7.84 -18.12 7.58
CA ASP A 657 8.43 -18.79 8.73
C ASP A 657 9.92 -18.42 8.86
N ALA A 658 10.67 -18.31 7.75
CA ALA A 658 12.06 -17.82 7.73
C ALA A 658 12.17 -16.31 8.04
N LEU A 659 11.25 -15.48 7.56
CA LEU A 659 11.19 -14.05 7.90
C LEU A 659 10.89 -13.85 9.39
N ALA A 660 10.05 -14.69 9.99
CA ALA A 660 9.83 -14.69 11.43
C ALA A 660 11.12 -15.07 12.18
N THR A 661 11.82 -16.13 11.78
CA THR A 661 13.12 -16.51 12.36
C THR A 661 14.15 -15.38 12.25
N PHE A 662 14.26 -14.72 11.10
CA PHE A 662 15.20 -13.60 10.91
C PHE A 662 14.81 -12.37 11.73
N ILE A 663 13.52 -12.14 11.99
CA ILE A 663 13.05 -11.10 12.91
C ILE A 663 13.47 -11.43 14.35
N ASP A 664 13.28 -12.68 14.79
CA ASP A 664 13.70 -13.12 16.13
C ASP A 664 15.23 -13.06 16.29
N GLU A 665 16.02 -13.54 15.31
CA GLU A 665 17.49 -13.41 15.30
C GLU A 665 17.96 -11.94 15.32
N THR A 666 17.27 -11.05 14.60
CA THR A 666 17.59 -9.61 14.61
C THR A 666 17.24 -8.94 15.94
N ILE A 667 16.23 -9.43 16.66
CA ILE A 667 15.88 -8.98 18.01
C ILE A 667 16.93 -9.49 19.02
N GLU A 668 17.31 -10.77 18.96
CA GLU A 668 18.37 -11.34 19.81
C GLU A 668 19.74 -10.64 19.59
N ALA A 669 20.03 -10.21 18.37
CA ALA A 669 21.23 -9.42 18.06
C ALA A 669 21.23 -8.00 18.66
N THR A 670 20.10 -7.50 19.16
CA THR A 670 20.00 -6.16 19.80
C THR A 670 19.97 -6.17 21.32
N ASP A 671 19.58 -7.28 21.96
CA ASP A 671 19.33 -7.36 23.41
C ASP A 671 20.33 -8.26 24.18
N ASN A 672 21.54 -8.46 23.66
CA ASN A 672 22.52 -9.39 24.23
C ASN A 672 23.67 -8.70 24.97
N ASP A 673 23.48 -8.43 26.26
CA ASP A 673 24.59 -8.21 27.20
C ASP A 673 24.27 -8.83 28.59
N SER A 674 24.98 -9.92 28.91
CA SER A 674 24.97 -10.70 30.17
C SER A 674 23.68 -11.47 30.59
N ASN A 675 23.67 -12.80 30.38
CA ASN A 675 23.90 -13.81 31.44
C ASN A 675 23.56 -15.25 30.98
N THR A 676 24.58 -16.05 30.65
CA THR A 676 24.40 -17.44 30.14
C THR A 676 25.39 -18.42 30.77
N PHE A 677 24.99 -19.13 31.83
CA PHE A 677 25.68 -20.36 32.33
C PHE A 677 24.86 -21.08 33.41
N HIS A 678 23.84 -21.88 33.03
CA HIS A 678 23.21 -22.85 33.96
C HIS A 678 22.28 -23.92 33.36
N MET A 679 22.07 -23.98 32.03
CA MET A 679 20.90 -24.68 31.47
C MET A 679 21.13 -26.15 31.04
N GLU A 680 22.31 -26.48 30.50
CA GLU A 680 22.57 -27.73 29.75
C GLU A 680 22.33 -29.03 30.55
N THR A 681 22.63 -29.06 31.85
CA THR A 681 22.51 -30.28 32.66
C THR A 681 21.07 -30.73 32.90
N ASN A 682 20.08 -29.83 32.79
CA ASN A 682 18.66 -30.16 32.99
C ASN A 682 18.02 -30.84 31.76
N GLU A 683 18.66 -30.75 30.60
CA GLU A 683 18.05 -31.14 29.32
C GLU A 683 18.09 -32.68 29.11
N LEU A 684 19.21 -33.33 29.47
CA LEU A 684 19.38 -34.78 29.32
C LEU A 684 18.43 -35.60 30.22
N GLU A 685 18.24 -35.20 31.48
CA GLU A 685 17.26 -35.86 32.37
C GLU A 685 15.82 -35.67 31.86
N SER A 686 15.50 -34.48 31.33
CA SER A 686 14.20 -34.18 30.74
C SER A 686 13.88 -35.07 29.55
N GLN A 687 14.85 -35.32 28.66
CA GLN A 687 14.68 -36.19 27.50
C GLN A 687 14.40 -37.66 27.88
N HIS A 688 15.04 -38.19 28.93
CA HIS A 688 14.77 -39.57 29.37
C HIS A 688 13.36 -39.72 29.98
N MET A 689 12.86 -38.69 30.67
CA MET A 689 11.53 -38.68 31.30
C MET A 689 10.36 -38.56 30.30
N LEU A 690 10.59 -38.04 29.10
CA LEU A 690 9.55 -37.90 28.06
C LEU A 690 9.13 -39.26 27.45
N LYS A 691 10.06 -40.21 27.29
CA LYS A 691 9.81 -41.50 26.59
C LYS A 691 8.88 -42.49 27.30
N LYS A 692 8.40 -42.20 28.53
CA LYS A 692 7.56 -43.12 29.35
C LYS A 692 6.09 -42.72 29.51
N ARG A 693 5.60 -41.69 28.82
CA ARG A 693 4.25 -41.11 29.08
C ARG A 693 3.19 -41.60 28.09
N LYS A 694 2.00 -41.97 28.61
CA LYS A 694 0.85 -42.46 27.82
C LYS A 694 0.01 -41.34 27.16
N PHE A 695 0.22 -40.10 27.60
CA PHE A 695 -0.26 -38.88 26.95
C PHE A 695 0.99 -38.07 26.58
N THR A 696 1.04 -37.50 25.39
CA THR A 696 2.15 -36.64 24.98
C THR A 696 2.10 -35.33 25.75
N ILE A 697 3.26 -34.78 26.09
CA ILE A 697 3.40 -33.56 26.89
C ILE A 697 4.23 -32.58 26.08
N GLY A 698 3.64 -31.45 25.72
CA GLY A 698 4.30 -30.37 25.00
C GLY A 698 4.94 -29.36 25.94
N PHE A 699 5.93 -28.61 25.46
CA PHE A 699 6.44 -27.43 26.16
C PHE A 699 5.82 -26.17 25.53
N HIS A 700 5.06 -25.41 26.32
CA HIS A 700 4.48 -24.14 25.88
C HIS A 700 4.11 -23.27 27.07
N HIS A 701 4.00 -21.96 26.84
CA HIS A 701 3.69 -20.99 27.90
C HIS A 701 4.65 -21.09 29.11
N GLY A 702 5.91 -21.46 28.86
CA GLY A 702 6.98 -21.59 29.86
C GLY A 702 6.95 -22.86 30.73
N GLN A 703 6.18 -23.90 30.37
CA GLN A 703 6.10 -25.14 31.16
C GLN A 703 5.75 -26.38 30.31
N LEU A 704 6.12 -27.57 30.83
CA LEU A 704 5.66 -28.86 30.30
C LEU A 704 4.17 -29.07 30.66
N ASN A 705 3.31 -29.24 29.65
CA ASN A 705 1.86 -29.36 29.83
C ASN A 705 1.27 -30.60 29.11
N PRO A 706 0.40 -31.40 29.77
CA PRO A 706 -0.28 -32.53 29.13
C PRO A 706 -1.51 -32.15 28.30
N LEU A 707 -1.92 -30.87 28.28
CA LEU A 707 -2.97 -30.36 27.41
C LEU A 707 -2.36 -29.46 26.31
N PRO A 708 -2.80 -29.55 25.04
CA PRO A 708 -2.24 -28.75 23.94
C PRO A 708 -2.30 -27.21 24.14
N PRO A 709 -1.43 -26.43 23.47
CA PRO A 709 -1.30 -24.97 23.69
C PRO A 709 -2.61 -24.17 23.61
N ASN A 710 -3.47 -24.53 22.65
CA ASN A 710 -4.72 -23.85 22.36
C ASN A 710 -5.94 -24.65 22.86
N TYR A 711 -5.75 -25.56 23.82
CA TYR A 711 -6.83 -26.39 24.34
C TYR A 711 -7.82 -25.57 25.20
N GLU A 712 -9.10 -25.79 24.97
CA GLU A 712 -10.18 -25.21 25.77
C GLU A 712 -11.13 -26.30 26.27
N PHE A 713 -11.72 -26.09 27.46
CA PHE A 713 -12.78 -26.97 27.95
C PHE A 713 -14.03 -26.84 27.06
N PRO A 714 -14.50 -27.91 26.39
CA PRO A 714 -15.66 -27.81 25.51
C PRO A 714 -16.95 -27.53 26.28
N SER A 715 -17.94 -26.93 25.62
CA SER A 715 -19.30 -26.83 26.16
C SER A 715 -19.89 -28.24 26.28
N MET A 716 -20.39 -28.59 27.47
CA MET A 716 -20.81 -29.98 27.76
C MET A 716 -21.94 -30.05 28.80
N SER A 717 -22.74 -31.11 28.73
CA SER A 717 -23.77 -31.42 29.73
C SER A 717 -23.15 -31.94 31.03
N CYS A 718 -23.95 -32.01 32.10
CA CYS A 718 -23.53 -32.61 33.37
C CYS A 718 -23.00 -34.05 33.20
N ALA A 719 -23.62 -34.86 32.35
CA ALA A 719 -23.19 -36.24 32.08
C ALA A 719 -21.79 -36.29 31.45
N SER A 720 -21.56 -35.46 30.42
CA SER A 720 -20.28 -35.39 29.72
C SER A 720 -19.16 -34.83 30.60
N LEU A 721 -19.46 -33.88 31.51
CA LEU A 721 -18.50 -33.45 32.53
C LEU A 721 -18.07 -34.63 33.42
N VAL A 722 -19.04 -35.41 33.94
CA VAL A 722 -18.75 -36.54 34.82
C VAL A 722 -17.95 -37.64 34.10
N ARG A 723 -18.19 -37.88 32.80
CA ARG A 723 -17.37 -38.75 31.94
C ARG A 723 -15.93 -38.24 31.82
N ASN A 724 -15.75 -36.98 31.42
CA ASN A 724 -14.43 -36.38 31.21
C ASN A 724 -13.65 -36.22 32.53
N TRP A 725 -14.35 -36.12 33.67
CA TRP A 725 -13.74 -36.07 35.00
C TRP A 725 -12.91 -37.31 35.33
N PHE A 726 -13.43 -38.50 35.00
CA PHE A 726 -12.84 -39.78 35.40
C PHE A 726 -12.04 -40.48 34.30
N ILE A 727 -12.35 -40.23 33.02
CA ILE A 727 -11.84 -41.03 31.90
C ILE A 727 -10.95 -40.21 30.96
N GLY A 728 -11.27 -38.93 30.73
CA GLY A 728 -10.62 -38.13 29.68
C GLY A 728 -10.94 -38.62 28.27
N ASP A 729 -10.09 -38.25 27.31
CA ASP A 729 -10.13 -38.63 25.90
C ASP A 729 -8.69 -38.87 25.41
N SER A 730 -8.33 -40.12 25.14
CA SER A 730 -6.98 -40.48 24.72
C SER A 730 -6.67 -40.21 23.25
N GLU A 731 -7.69 -40.08 22.40
CA GLU A 731 -7.50 -39.79 20.97
C GLU A 731 -7.16 -38.31 20.76
N ARG A 732 -7.75 -37.44 21.57
CA ARG A 732 -7.48 -35.99 21.57
C ARG A 732 -6.33 -35.56 22.50
N ASN A 733 -5.60 -36.52 23.08
CA ASN A 733 -4.57 -36.31 24.08
C ASN A 733 -5.03 -35.46 25.29
N VAL A 734 -6.20 -35.79 25.85
CA VAL A 734 -6.82 -35.09 26.99
C VAL A 734 -6.88 -36.03 28.21
N PRO A 735 -6.03 -35.84 29.24
CA PRO A 735 -6.12 -36.60 30.48
C PRO A 735 -7.43 -36.30 31.26
N PRO A 736 -7.85 -37.19 32.19
CA PRO A 736 -9.04 -36.98 33.01
C PRO A 736 -9.01 -35.65 33.76
N PHE A 737 -10.10 -34.88 33.74
CA PHE A 737 -10.12 -33.55 34.37
C PHE A 737 -9.93 -33.62 35.89
N GLY A 738 -10.26 -34.76 36.52
CA GLY A 738 -9.97 -35.02 37.93
C GLY A 738 -8.48 -35.11 38.28
N THR A 739 -7.61 -35.41 37.29
CA THR A 739 -6.15 -35.43 37.49
C THR A 739 -5.47 -34.08 37.21
N LEU A 740 -6.19 -33.08 36.69
CA LEU A 740 -5.63 -31.76 36.41
C LEU A 740 -5.50 -30.92 37.70
N ASP A 741 -4.37 -30.25 37.85
CA ASP A 741 -4.18 -29.18 38.85
C ASP A 741 -4.47 -27.79 38.26
N SER A 742 -4.45 -26.76 39.11
CA SER A 742 -4.71 -25.37 38.72
C SER A 742 -3.59 -24.69 37.93
N HIS A 743 -2.38 -25.28 37.89
CA HIS A 743 -1.20 -24.79 37.18
C HIS A 743 -1.19 -25.29 35.72
N MET A 744 -1.50 -26.58 35.52
CA MET A 744 -1.68 -27.17 34.19
C MET A 744 -2.70 -26.40 33.37
N VAL A 745 -3.87 -26.09 33.94
CA VAL A 745 -4.95 -25.35 33.25
C VAL A 745 -4.76 -23.83 33.23
N LYS A 746 -3.59 -23.29 33.63
CA LYS A 746 -3.36 -21.83 33.58
C LYS A 746 -3.40 -21.25 32.18
N HIS A 747 -2.97 -21.99 31.15
CA HIS A 747 -2.95 -21.47 29.76
C HIS A 747 -4.37 -21.30 29.20
N ILE A 748 -5.31 -22.14 29.64
CA ILE A 748 -6.71 -22.16 29.19
C ILE A 748 -7.38 -20.83 29.55
N GLY A 749 -7.63 -20.02 28.51
CA GLY A 749 -8.18 -18.68 28.65
C GLY A 749 -7.28 -17.72 29.44
N ILE A 750 -5.96 -17.73 29.16
CA ILE A 750 -5.10 -16.57 29.43
C ILE A 750 -5.50 -15.40 28.54
N TYR A 751 -5.86 -15.66 27.29
CA TYR A 751 -6.17 -14.61 26.31
C TYR A 751 -7.68 -14.44 26.17
N SER A 752 -8.11 -13.24 25.79
CA SER A 752 -9.53 -12.95 25.59
C SER A 752 -10.02 -13.62 24.31
N LYS A 753 -11.15 -14.35 24.37
CA LYS A 753 -11.85 -14.80 23.16
C LYS A 753 -12.36 -13.64 22.28
N LYS A 754 -12.35 -12.40 22.81
CA LYS A 754 -12.66 -11.14 22.11
C LYS A 754 -11.43 -10.29 21.78
N ASN A 755 -10.21 -10.81 22.00
CA ASN A 755 -8.93 -10.25 21.55
C ASN A 755 -7.78 -11.24 21.86
N PRO A 756 -7.26 -11.99 20.87
CA PRO A 756 -6.18 -12.97 21.09
C PRO A 756 -4.90 -12.39 21.69
N GLU A 757 -4.60 -11.12 21.43
CA GLU A 757 -3.43 -10.41 21.96
C GLU A 757 -3.60 -10.00 23.44
N GLN A 758 -4.84 -9.92 23.95
CA GLN A 758 -5.11 -9.32 25.26
C GLN A 758 -5.04 -10.37 26.40
N ARG A 759 -3.93 -10.32 27.16
CA ARG A 759 -3.65 -11.18 28.32
C ARG A 759 -4.53 -10.80 29.53
N LEU A 760 -5.47 -11.68 29.89
CA LEU A 760 -6.39 -11.55 31.02
C LEU A 760 -5.65 -11.69 32.37
N LYS A 761 -5.96 -10.80 33.34
CA LYS A 761 -5.32 -10.76 34.66
C LYS A 761 -5.56 -12.00 35.56
N ARG A 762 -6.52 -12.87 35.21
CA ARG A 762 -6.76 -14.17 35.86
C ARG A 762 -7.24 -15.19 34.80
N PRO A 763 -6.53 -16.32 34.57
CA PRO A 763 -6.94 -17.28 33.55
C PRO A 763 -8.22 -18.03 33.94
N SER A 764 -9.12 -18.19 32.97
CA SER A 764 -10.46 -18.75 33.23
C SER A 764 -10.46 -20.26 33.51
N GLY A 765 -9.54 -21.03 32.92
CA GLY A 765 -9.47 -22.48 33.10
C GLY A 765 -9.30 -22.93 34.56
N ALA A 766 -8.54 -22.19 35.36
CA ALA A 766 -8.38 -22.47 36.78
C ALA A 766 -9.66 -22.18 37.61
N ALA A 767 -10.47 -21.20 37.18
CA ALA A 767 -11.76 -20.92 37.79
C ALA A 767 -12.82 -21.96 37.40
N ASP A 768 -12.89 -22.32 36.11
CA ASP A 768 -13.77 -23.38 35.61
C ASP A 768 -13.45 -24.73 36.27
N LEU A 769 -12.18 -25.12 36.34
CA LEU A 769 -11.75 -26.35 37.02
C LEU A 769 -12.14 -26.33 38.52
N SER A 770 -12.11 -25.16 39.17
CA SER A 770 -12.55 -25.00 40.56
C SER A 770 -14.07 -25.14 40.72
N MET A 771 -14.86 -24.63 39.76
CA MET A 771 -16.31 -24.85 39.69
C MET A 771 -16.64 -26.33 39.41
N MET A 772 -15.90 -26.99 38.51
CA MET A 772 -16.03 -28.44 38.27
C MET A 772 -15.72 -29.26 39.53
N LYS A 773 -14.62 -28.96 40.25
CA LYS A 773 -14.29 -29.62 41.54
C LYS A 773 -15.40 -29.41 42.58
N SER A 774 -15.98 -28.21 42.63
CA SER A 774 -17.09 -27.89 43.53
C SER A 774 -18.38 -28.65 43.16
N PHE A 775 -18.72 -28.74 41.87
CA PHE A 775 -19.83 -29.56 41.37
C PHE A 775 -19.63 -31.05 41.67
N MET A 776 -18.46 -31.60 41.34
CA MET A 776 -18.13 -33.01 41.56
C MET A 776 -18.10 -33.38 43.05
N THR A 777 -17.78 -32.45 43.94
CA THR A 777 -17.90 -32.66 45.40
C THR A 777 -19.36 -32.91 45.82
N VAL A 778 -20.35 -32.35 45.12
CA VAL A 778 -21.78 -32.62 45.37
C VAL A 778 -22.20 -33.96 44.76
N VAL A 779 -21.72 -34.28 43.55
CA VAL A 779 -21.93 -35.60 42.90
C VAL A 779 -21.38 -36.72 43.78
N GLU A 780 -20.15 -36.59 44.27
CA GLU A 780 -19.50 -37.55 45.18
C GLU A 780 -20.26 -37.69 46.50
N ARG A 781 -20.68 -36.58 47.11
CA ARG A 781 -21.46 -36.58 48.34
C ARG A 781 -22.78 -37.33 48.17
N ILE A 782 -23.59 -36.99 47.16
CA ILE A 782 -24.88 -37.66 46.92
C ILE A 782 -24.69 -39.13 46.54
N ALA A 783 -23.65 -39.46 45.76
CA ALA A 783 -23.30 -40.84 45.45
C ALA A 783 -22.90 -41.66 46.69
N LYS A 784 -22.22 -41.06 47.67
CA LYS A 784 -21.87 -41.71 48.95
C LYS A 784 -23.07 -41.83 49.88
N GLU A 785 -23.87 -40.77 50.00
CA GLU A 785 -25.14 -40.77 50.75
C GLU A 785 -26.07 -41.92 50.27
N ASN A 786 -26.11 -42.17 48.96
CA ASN A 786 -26.92 -43.23 48.34
C ASN A 786 -26.17 -44.58 48.15
N LYS A 787 -24.95 -44.74 48.69
CA LYS A 787 -24.10 -45.96 48.59
C LYS A 787 -23.77 -46.42 47.15
N ILE A 788 -23.73 -45.50 46.19
CA ILE A 788 -23.45 -45.74 44.75
C ILE A 788 -21.94 -45.60 44.43
N TRP A 789 -21.18 -44.90 45.28
CA TRP A 789 -19.76 -44.60 45.03
C TRP A 789 -18.84 -45.83 45.18
N LYS A 790 -17.92 -46.02 44.23
CA LYS A 790 -16.94 -47.12 44.21
C LYS A 790 -15.97 -47.12 45.41
N LYS A 791 -15.45 -48.30 45.76
CA LYS A 791 -14.40 -48.45 46.79
C LYS A 791 -13.08 -47.86 46.30
N LYS A 792 -12.22 -47.45 47.25
CA LYS A 792 -11.05 -46.57 47.04
C LYS A 792 -10.02 -47.06 46.00
N ASN A 793 -9.99 -48.35 45.68
CA ASN A 793 -9.01 -48.96 44.78
C ASN A 793 -9.61 -49.40 43.42
N GLU A 794 -10.91 -49.24 43.19
CA GLU A 794 -11.55 -49.63 41.93
C GLU A 794 -11.43 -48.53 40.87
N ARG A 795 -10.97 -48.88 39.66
CA ARG A 795 -10.90 -47.93 38.54
C ARG A 795 -12.29 -47.64 37.96
N TRP A 796 -12.50 -46.40 37.52
CA TRP A 796 -13.68 -45.99 36.78
C TRP A 796 -13.55 -46.36 35.29
N ASN A 797 -14.66 -46.73 34.67
CA ASN A 797 -14.77 -47.04 33.23
C ASN A 797 -16.12 -46.51 32.71
N LEU A 798 -16.30 -46.45 31.39
CA LEU A 798 -17.44 -45.75 30.78
C LEU A 798 -18.81 -46.27 31.28
N ASP A 799 -18.98 -47.59 31.36
CA ASP A 799 -20.19 -48.22 31.91
C ASP A 799 -20.45 -47.82 33.37
N SER A 800 -19.46 -47.94 34.26
CA SER A 800 -19.66 -47.58 35.68
C SER A 800 -19.84 -46.09 35.92
N VAL A 801 -19.29 -45.21 35.07
CA VAL A 801 -19.51 -43.76 35.13
C VAL A 801 -20.91 -43.39 34.62
N ASN A 802 -21.39 -44.03 33.55
CA ASN A 802 -22.77 -43.85 33.07
C ASN A 802 -23.79 -44.34 34.11
N LYS A 803 -23.57 -45.52 34.72
CA LYS A 803 -24.42 -46.06 35.80
C LYS A 803 -24.42 -45.20 37.07
N LEU A 804 -23.31 -44.54 37.39
CA LEU A 804 -23.25 -43.51 38.45
C LEU A 804 -24.15 -42.33 38.11
N TRP A 805 -23.97 -41.72 36.92
CA TRP A 805 -24.70 -40.51 36.56
C TRP A 805 -26.21 -40.74 36.40
N LEU A 806 -26.64 -41.86 35.81
CA LEU A 806 -28.06 -42.19 35.67
C LEU A 806 -28.83 -42.22 36.99
N LYS A 807 -28.19 -42.59 38.09
CA LYS A 807 -28.80 -42.60 39.43
C LYS A 807 -28.65 -41.29 40.19
N VAL A 808 -27.54 -40.56 40.01
CA VAL A 808 -27.23 -39.35 40.78
C VAL A 808 -27.79 -38.07 40.13
N GLY A 809 -27.86 -38.01 38.80
CA GLY A 809 -28.36 -36.86 38.05
C GLY A 809 -29.78 -36.44 38.40
N PRO A 810 -30.79 -37.34 38.35
CA PRO A 810 -32.17 -37.01 38.71
C PRO A 810 -32.30 -36.48 40.13
N ILE A 811 -31.57 -37.07 41.10
CA ILE A 811 -31.56 -36.62 42.50
C ILE A 811 -31.05 -35.18 42.60
N ILE A 812 -30.02 -34.81 41.83
CA ILE A 812 -29.51 -33.42 41.78
C ILE A 812 -30.55 -32.48 41.17
N PHE A 813 -31.18 -32.87 40.05
CA PHE A 813 -32.13 -32.01 39.35
C PHE A 813 -33.39 -31.72 40.18
N THR A 814 -33.98 -32.75 40.80
CA THR A 814 -35.12 -32.58 41.70
C THR A 814 -34.75 -31.79 42.96
N LYS A 815 -33.63 -32.13 43.63
CA LYS A 815 -33.21 -31.52 44.91
C LYS A 815 -32.85 -30.03 44.81
N PHE A 816 -32.54 -29.54 43.61
CA PHE A 816 -32.20 -28.13 43.35
C PHE A 816 -33.13 -27.43 42.34
N GLY A 817 -34.34 -27.98 42.12
CA GLY A 817 -35.42 -27.30 41.37
C GLY A 817 -35.09 -27.01 39.91
N ILE A 818 -34.41 -27.95 39.23
CA ILE A 818 -33.87 -27.74 37.88
C ILE A 818 -34.92 -28.05 36.78
N ASP A 819 -35.94 -28.86 37.11
CA ASP A 819 -36.97 -29.39 36.21
C ASP A 819 -38.10 -28.39 35.87
N LYS A 820 -37.84 -27.45 34.95
CA LYS A 820 -38.88 -26.64 34.27
C LYS A 820 -38.66 -26.51 32.75
N SER A 821 -38.02 -27.50 32.13
CA SER A 821 -37.90 -27.62 30.67
C SER A 821 -38.20 -29.06 30.24
N ASN A 822 -38.82 -29.25 29.07
CA ASN A 822 -39.31 -30.56 28.61
C ASN A 822 -38.20 -31.60 28.26
N ARG A 823 -36.93 -31.33 28.54
CA ARG A 823 -35.79 -32.26 28.33
C ARG A 823 -34.70 -32.09 29.42
N PRO A 824 -34.85 -32.68 30.62
CA PRO A 824 -33.91 -32.51 31.73
C PRO A 824 -32.45 -32.95 31.47
N THR A 825 -32.21 -33.76 30.44
CA THR A 825 -30.90 -34.38 30.16
C THR A 825 -29.91 -33.48 29.40
N GLN A 826 -30.32 -32.30 28.93
CA GLN A 826 -29.49 -31.43 28.08
C GLN A 826 -28.97 -30.14 28.74
N ASP A 827 -29.31 -29.88 30.02
CA ASP A 827 -28.83 -28.69 30.75
C ASP A 827 -27.29 -28.67 30.88
N SER A 828 -26.68 -27.52 30.57
CA SER A 828 -25.22 -27.31 30.68
C SER A 828 -24.75 -27.38 32.13
N TRP A 829 -23.56 -27.94 32.37
CA TRP A 829 -23.03 -28.10 33.73
C TRP A 829 -22.84 -26.76 34.46
N LYS A 830 -22.54 -25.67 33.74
CA LYS A 830 -22.46 -24.31 34.31
C LYS A 830 -23.83 -23.78 34.73
N THR A 831 -24.89 -24.08 33.97
CA THR A 831 -26.28 -23.75 34.32
C THR A 831 -26.71 -24.49 35.58
N ALA A 832 -26.46 -25.80 35.65
CA ALA A 832 -26.74 -26.60 36.84
C ALA A 832 -25.97 -26.09 38.07
N TYR A 833 -24.66 -25.84 37.94
CA TYR A 833 -23.85 -25.25 39.01
C TYR A 833 -24.41 -23.89 39.48
N ASN A 834 -24.84 -23.02 38.57
CA ASN A 834 -25.41 -21.72 38.91
C ASN A 834 -26.78 -21.83 39.62
N LYS A 835 -27.66 -22.76 39.19
CA LYS A 835 -28.91 -23.10 39.89
C LYS A 835 -28.61 -23.60 41.31
N MET A 836 -27.68 -24.55 41.46
CA MET A 836 -27.21 -25.09 42.76
C MET A 836 -26.55 -24.02 43.65
N SER A 837 -25.86 -23.04 43.07
CA SER A 837 -25.22 -21.92 43.78
C SER A 837 -26.25 -20.94 44.33
N LYS A 838 -27.29 -20.60 43.55
CA LYS A 838 -28.45 -19.82 44.02
C LYS A 838 -29.25 -20.57 45.09
N ALA A 839 -29.33 -21.89 45.00
CA ALA A 839 -29.91 -22.79 46.01
C ALA A 839 -28.93 -23.17 47.15
N ASP A 840 -27.88 -22.38 47.37
CA ASP A 840 -26.95 -22.49 48.52
C ASP A 840 -26.22 -23.83 48.72
N ALA A 841 -26.20 -24.73 47.72
CA ALA A 841 -25.66 -26.10 47.82
C ALA A 841 -24.20 -26.20 48.30
N PHE A 842 -23.46 -25.09 48.22
CA PHE A 842 -22.04 -24.93 48.55
C PHE A 842 -21.76 -24.11 49.83
N LYS A 843 -22.77 -23.65 50.59
CA LYS A 843 -22.57 -22.78 51.79
C LYS A 843 -21.59 -23.37 52.82
N ASN A 844 -21.67 -24.68 53.06
CA ASN A 844 -20.78 -25.40 53.98
C ASN A 844 -19.31 -25.49 53.51
N ILE A 845 -19.01 -25.14 52.26
CA ILE A 845 -17.64 -25.05 51.73
C ILE A 845 -17.05 -23.66 52.02
N ARG A 846 -17.82 -22.57 51.80
CA ARG A 846 -17.37 -21.19 52.06
C ARG A 846 -17.12 -20.90 53.55
N ASN A 847 -17.97 -21.42 54.45
CA ASN A 847 -17.81 -21.18 55.89
C ASN A 847 -16.54 -21.79 56.49
N LYS A 848 -15.96 -22.84 55.87
CA LYS A 848 -14.67 -23.40 56.29
C LYS A 848 -13.47 -22.50 55.96
N LYS A 849 -13.59 -21.60 54.97
CA LYS A 849 -12.54 -20.64 54.61
C LYS A 849 -12.66 -19.35 55.43
N ARG A 850 -13.88 -18.82 55.57
CA ARG A 850 -14.16 -17.56 56.28
C ARG A 850 -13.76 -17.58 57.76
N LYS A 851 -13.74 -18.76 58.40
CA LYS A 851 -13.27 -18.95 59.78
C LYS A 851 -11.74 -18.84 59.98
N LYS A 852 -10.95 -18.63 58.91
CA LYS A 852 -9.49 -18.44 58.97
C LYS A 852 -9.03 -17.00 58.70
N GLU A 853 -9.96 -16.09 58.40
CA GLU A 853 -9.69 -14.70 58.02
C GLU A 853 -10.33 -13.69 59.00
N GLN A 854 -11.11 -14.15 59.99
CA GLN A 854 -11.69 -13.33 61.07
C GLN A 854 -10.69 -13.02 62.21
N THR A 855 -9.45 -12.66 61.88
CA THR A 855 -8.40 -12.29 62.85
C THR A 855 -7.52 -11.14 62.37
N SER A 856 -8.13 -10.05 61.86
CA SER A 856 -7.56 -8.70 61.93
C SER A 856 -8.66 -7.63 61.73
N THR A 857 -9.03 -6.98 62.85
CA THR A 857 -9.31 -5.54 63.05
C THR A 857 -9.79 -4.72 61.81
N MET A 858 -11.04 -4.22 61.75
CA MET A 858 -11.53 -2.94 62.35
C MET A 858 -10.60 -1.72 62.07
N VAL A 859 -11.10 -0.54 61.66
CA VAL A 859 -11.81 0.47 62.49
C VAL A 859 -12.51 1.55 61.60
N SER A 860 -13.65 2.11 62.08
CA SER A 860 -14.40 3.35 61.66
C SER A 860 -14.79 3.58 60.16
N SER A 861 -16.03 3.87 59.70
CA SER A 861 -17.18 4.73 60.15
C SER A 861 -16.98 6.25 59.89
N PHE A 862 -17.93 7.10 59.47
CA PHE A 862 -19.42 7.12 59.31
C PHE A 862 -19.81 7.81 57.96
N VAL A 863 -21.01 8.31 57.56
CA VAL A 863 -22.32 8.65 58.20
C VAL A 863 -23.54 8.17 57.36
N SER A 864 -24.50 9.02 56.91
CA SER A 864 -25.84 8.60 56.44
C SER A 864 -26.59 9.55 55.47
N MET A 865 -27.74 9.05 54.96
CA MET A 865 -28.87 9.76 54.29
C MET A 865 -29.75 10.54 55.34
N PRO A 866 -31.01 11.07 55.12
CA PRO A 866 -31.99 10.87 54.02
C PRO A 866 -33.06 11.97 53.66
N LYS A 867 -34.01 11.59 52.76
CA LYS A 867 -35.44 12.01 52.57
C LYS A 867 -35.85 12.94 51.40
N GLN A 868 -37.03 12.59 50.84
CA GLN A 868 -37.95 13.34 49.94
C GLN A 868 -39.09 14.00 50.82
N PRO A 869 -40.31 14.45 50.39
CA PRO A 869 -41.07 14.23 49.12
C PRO A 869 -42.11 15.31 48.62
N ILE A 870 -42.96 14.88 47.66
CA ILE A 870 -44.35 15.28 47.26
C ILE A 870 -44.72 16.56 46.45
N THR A 871 -45.37 16.33 45.27
CA THR A 871 -46.56 17.02 44.64
C THR A 871 -46.56 18.54 44.30
N SER A 872 -47.39 19.11 43.39
CA SER A 872 -48.41 18.61 42.41
C SER A 872 -48.95 19.74 41.47
N THR A 873 -49.46 19.40 40.26
CA THR A 873 -50.60 20.03 39.51
C THR A 873 -50.55 21.54 39.10
N LEU A 874 -51.25 22.10 38.09
CA LEU A 874 -51.95 21.65 36.86
C LEU A 874 -52.26 22.89 35.95
N THR A 875 -52.54 22.65 34.64
CA THR A 875 -53.44 23.42 33.71
C THR A 875 -53.23 24.90 33.29
N ALA A 876 -52.99 25.07 31.97
CA ALA A 876 -53.90 25.67 30.95
C ALA A 876 -53.71 27.11 30.37
N ALA A 877 -54.21 27.25 29.12
CA ALA A 877 -54.57 28.46 28.32
C ALA A 877 -53.42 29.29 27.65
N THR A 878 -53.55 29.89 26.45
CA THR A 878 -54.46 29.70 25.27
C THR A 878 -53.92 30.39 23.99
N VAL A 879 -54.08 29.75 22.81
CA VAL A 879 -54.50 30.24 21.46
C VAL A 879 -54.13 31.65 20.94
N THR A 880 -53.52 31.72 19.73
CA THR A 880 -53.97 32.46 18.49
C THR A 880 -53.10 32.02 17.27
N GLN A 881 -53.67 31.39 16.23
CA GLN A 881 -53.98 31.90 14.86
C GLN A 881 -52.75 32.14 13.93
N GLU A 882 -52.58 31.34 12.85
CA GLU A 882 -52.95 31.61 11.42
C GLU A 882 -51.90 32.49 10.69
N GLU A 883 -51.55 32.37 9.39
CA GLU A 883 -51.75 31.41 8.27
C GLU A 883 -50.60 31.71 7.24
N ASP A 884 -50.19 30.92 6.25
CA ASP A 884 -50.51 29.55 5.75
C ASP A 884 -49.27 29.00 5.00
N ILE A 885 -49.13 27.66 4.89
CA ILE A 885 -48.53 27.00 3.71
C ILE A 885 -49.32 25.71 3.43
N ILE A 886 -50.02 25.64 2.29
CA ILE A 886 -50.67 24.42 1.78
C ILE A 886 -49.64 23.26 1.68
N GLU A 887 -49.71 22.30 2.61
CA GLU A 887 -48.88 21.10 2.59
C GLU A 887 -49.35 20.15 1.47
N ALA A 888 -48.65 20.20 0.33
CA ALA A 888 -48.94 19.35 -0.81
C ALA A 888 -48.67 17.87 -0.48
N LEU A 889 -49.75 17.10 -0.27
CA LEU A 889 -49.70 15.65 -0.05
C LEU A 889 -48.75 14.98 -1.07
N PRO A 890 -47.68 14.29 -0.63
CA PRO A 890 -46.71 13.71 -1.54
C PRO A 890 -47.37 12.65 -2.42
N GLN A 891 -47.17 12.74 -3.73
CA GLN A 891 -47.77 11.80 -4.69
C GLN A 891 -47.40 10.35 -4.38
N PRO A 892 -48.33 9.39 -4.61
CA PRO A 892 -48.09 7.97 -4.36
C PRO A 892 -46.86 7.47 -5.14
N LEU A 893 -46.01 6.72 -4.44
CA LEU A 893 -44.66 6.38 -4.87
C LEU A 893 -44.67 5.40 -6.06
N GLN A 894 -44.31 5.86 -7.26
CA GLN A 894 -44.37 5.05 -8.48
C GLN A 894 -43.19 4.07 -8.56
N LEU A 895 -43.35 2.93 -7.89
CA LEU A 895 -42.36 1.85 -7.78
C LEU A 895 -41.79 1.42 -9.14
N TYR A 896 -40.46 1.51 -9.33
CA TYR A 896 -39.77 0.93 -10.50
C TYR A 896 -40.20 -0.52 -10.76
N VAL A 897 -40.55 -0.85 -12.01
CA VAL A 897 -41.03 -2.18 -12.40
C VAL A 897 -39.88 -3.02 -12.94
N LEU A 898 -39.52 -4.09 -12.23
CA LEU A 898 -38.46 -5.02 -12.63
C LEU A 898 -38.75 -5.63 -14.01
N SER A 899 -37.88 -5.35 -14.99
CA SER A 899 -37.95 -5.95 -16.32
C SER A 899 -37.62 -7.45 -16.26
N GLU A 900 -37.95 -8.22 -17.30
CA GLU A 900 -37.57 -9.64 -17.33
C GLU A 900 -36.04 -9.83 -17.43
N ASN A 901 -35.31 -8.84 -17.95
CA ASN A 901 -33.85 -8.83 -17.92
C ASN A 901 -33.31 -8.64 -16.48
N ASP A 902 -33.92 -7.75 -15.69
CA ASP A 902 -33.53 -7.57 -14.29
C ASP A 902 -33.84 -8.81 -13.46
N ARG A 903 -35.04 -9.39 -13.64
CA ARG A 903 -35.41 -10.67 -13.00
C ARG A 903 -34.45 -11.78 -13.38
N LYS A 904 -33.98 -11.83 -14.64
CA LYS A 904 -32.94 -12.76 -15.06
C LYS A 904 -31.61 -12.47 -14.35
N ARG A 905 -31.13 -11.22 -14.35
CA ARG A 905 -29.87 -10.83 -13.67
C ARG A 905 -29.89 -11.14 -12.18
N ILE A 906 -31.00 -10.86 -11.49
CA ILE A 906 -31.21 -11.22 -10.07
C ILE A 906 -31.21 -12.74 -9.90
N ARG A 907 -31.93 -13.48 -10.75
CA ARG A 907 -31.99 -14.95 -10.70
C ARG A 907 -30.61 -15.58 -10.92
N ASP A 908 -29.86 -15.10 -11.89
CA ASP A 908 -28.50 -15.54 -12.19
C ASP A 908 -27.56 -15.17 -11.03
N ALA A 909 -27.65 -13.97 -10.47
CA ALA A 909 -26.82 -13.53 -9.34
C ALA A 909 -27.06 -14.37 -8.07
N LEU A 910 -28.31 -14.66 -7.73
CA LEU A 910 -28.68 -15.44 -6.54
C LEU A 910 -28.46 -16.94 -6.75
N TYR A 911 -29.13 -17.54 -7.75
CA TYR A 911 -29.30 -18.99 -7.86
C TYR A 911 -28.22 -19.71 -8.69
N SER A 912 -27.42 -19.02 -9.52
CA SER A 912 -26.39 -19.74 -10.30
C SER A 912 -25.32 -20.39 -9.40
N PRO A 913 -24.78 -21.56 -9.81
CA PRO A 913 -23.62 -22.16 -9.17
C PRO A 913 -22.37 -21.27 -9.37
N GLY A 914 -21.41 -21.42 -8.47
CA GLY A 914 -20.19 -20.61 -8.46
C GLY A 914 -19.65 -20.45 -7.03
N GLU A 915 -18.34 -20.19 -6.97
CA GLU A 915 -17.55 -20.08 -5.75
C GLU A 915 -18.08 -19.01 -4.79
N ASP A 916 -18.15 -19.33 -3.51
CA ASP A 916 -18.69 -18.46 -2.46
C ASP A 916 -17.93 -17.14 -2.30
N LEU A 917 -16.62 -17.14 -2.55
CA LEU A 917 -15.75 -15.96 -2.44
C LEU A 917 -15.72 -15.08 -3.69
N LYS A 918 -16.38 -15.48 -4.79
CA LYS A 918 -16.45 -14.68 -6.02
C LYS A 918 -17.13 -13.34 -5.72
N VAL A 919 -16.46 -12.24 -6.08
CA VAL A 919 -17.03 -10.88 -5.96
C VAL A 919 -18.13 -10.69 -7.01
N ILE A 920 -19.21 -10.02 -6.61
CA ILE A 920 -20.42 -9.75 -7.42
C ILE A 920 -20.58 -8.24 -7.68
N ALA A 921 -20.19 -7.40 -6.72
CA ALA A 921 -20.17 -5.93 -6.80
C ALA A 921 -19.10 -5.37 -5.84
N GLU A 922 -18.50 -4.22 -6.14
CA GLU A 922 -17.44 -3.60 -5.33
C GLU A 922 -17.44 -2.07 -5.37
N ILE A 923 -17.73 -1.43 -4.23
CA ILE A 923 -17.78 0.03 -4.10
C ILE A 923 -16.86 0.49 -2.97
N ASN A 924 -15.94 1.41 -3.30
CA ASN A 924 -14.97 2.00 -2.37
C ASN A 924 -14.13 0.94 -1.58
N GLY A 925 -13.89 -0.22 -2.19
CA GLY A 925 -13.16 -1.35 -1.59
C GLY A 925 -14.00 -2.29 -0.73
N ASN A 926 -15.30 -2.01 -0.54
CA ASN A 926 -16.25 -2.92 0.09
C ASN A 926 -16.84 -3.82 -1.00
N LYS A 927 -16.87 -5.13 -0.75
CA LYS A 927 -17.22 -6.16 -1.75
C LYS A 927 -18.46 -6.91 -1.31
N VAL A 928 -19.39 -7.18 -2.21
CA VAL A 928 -20.41 -8.22 -2.01
C VAL A 928 -19.92 -9.51 -2.67
N THR A 929 -19.78 -10.57 -1.87
CA THR A 929 -19.42 -11.90 -2.36
C THR A 929 -20.65 -12.69 -2.81
N LYS A 930 -20.45 -13.76 -3.60
CA LYS A 930 -21.49 -14.72 -4.00
C LYS A 930 -22.17 -15.35 -2.77
N ARG A 931 -21.41 -15.62 -1.70
CA ARG A 931 -21.94 -16.07 -0.40
C ARG A 931 -22.87 -15.03 0.22
N SER A 932 -22.47 -13.75 0.22
CA SER A 932 -23.26 -12.68 0.85
C SER A 932 -24.50 -12.33 0.05
N ILE A 933 -24.45 -12.26 -1.28
CA ILE A 933 -25.65 -11.97 -2.08
C ILE A 933 -26.71 -13.09 -1.96
N ARG A 934 -26.30 -14.35 -1.76
CA ARG A 934 -27.21 -15.47 -1.44
C ARG A 934 -28.02 -15.26 -0.15
N THR A 935 -27.63 -14.35 0.77
CA THR A 935 -28.46 -14.01 1.95
C THR A 935 -29.77 -13.30 1.57
N LEU A 936 -29.87 -12.76 0.35
CA LEU A 936 -31.11 -12.19 -0.21
C LEU A 936 -32.09 -13.25 -0.73
N HIS A 937 -31.78 -14.55 -0.70
CA HIS A 937 -32.79 -15.59 -0.96
C HIS A 937 -34.00 -15.46 -0.01
N ALA A 938 -35.19 -15.86 -0.46
CA ALA A 938 -36.39 -15.85 0.36
C ALA A 938 -36.20 -16.70 1.64
N GLY A 939 -36.62 -16.16 2.79
CA GLY A 939 -36.52 -16.84 4.09
C GLY A 939 -35.13 -16.81 4.77
N GLN A 940 -34.13 -16.15 4.19
CA GLN A 940 -32.78 -16.03 4.77
C GLN A 940 -32.56 -14.70 5.50
N TRP A 941 -31.82 -14.70 6.61
CA TRP A 941 -31.38 -13.48 7.27
C TRP A 941 -30.29 -12.77 6.45
N LEU A 942 -30.40 -11.45 6.29
CA LEU A 942 -29.33 -10.65 5.66
C LEU A 942 -28.12 -10.58 6.60
N ASN A 943 -26.91 -10.70 6.03
CA ASN A 943 -25.69 -10.43 6.77
C ASN A 943 -25.33 -8.93 6.78
N ASP A 944 -24.30 -8.60 7.56
CA ASP A 944 -23.79 -7.25 7.71
C ASP A 944 -23.15 -6.71 6.43
N GLU A 945 -22.52 -7.54 5.60
CA GLU A 945 -21.99 -7.13 4.28
C GLU A 945 -23.09 -6.53 3.38
N ILE A 946 -24.24 -7.20 3.25
CA ILE A 946 -25.34 -6.72 2.38
C ILE A 946 -25.95 -5.43 2.90
N ILE A 947 -26.18 -5.33 4.21
CA ILE A 947 -26.72 -4.12 4.84
C ILE A 947 -25.72 -2.96 4.65
N LEU A 948 -24.44 -3.17 4.97
CA LEU A 948 -23.39 -2.16 4.84
C LEU A 948 -23.23 -1.66 3.39
N PHE A 949 -23.20 -2.57 2.41
CA PHE A 949 -23.09 -2.20 1.00
C PHE A 949 -24.29 -1.38 0.53
N PHE A 950 -25.52 -1.75 0.94
CA PHE A 950 -26.71 -0.97 0.63
C PHE A 950 -26.68 0.45 1.24
N MET A 951 -26.11 0.61 2.45
CA MET A 951 -25.92 1.95 3.03
C MET A 951 -24.87 2.78 2.26
N PHE A 952 -23.84 2.17 1.67
CA PHE A 952 -22.92 2.89 0.78
C PHE A 952 -23.58 3.37 -0.52
N LEU A 953 -24.53 2.59 -1.07
CA LEU A 953 -25.35 3.03 -2.21
C LEU A 953 -26.17 4.29 -1.86
N ILE A 954 -26.81 4.32 -0.69
CA ILE A 954 -27.54 5.50 -0.21
C ILE A 954 -26.59 6.72 -0.06
N LEU A 955 -25.38 6.53 0.49
CA LEU A 955 -24.37 7.61 0.61
C LEU A 955 -23.88 8.15 -0.74
N GLN A 956 -23.85 7.32 -1.78
CA GLN A 956 -23.51 7.72 -3.14
C GLN A 956 -24.61 8.63 -3.73
N ARG A 957 -25.89 8.28 -3.57
CA ARG A 957 -27.02 9.15 -3.94
C ARG A 957 -27.03 10.46 -3.16
N ASP A 958 -26.83 10.42 -1.84
CA ASP A 958 -26.75 11.61 -1.00
C ASP A 958 -25.62 12.57 -1.43
N TYR A 959 -24.49 12.03 -1.91
CA TYR A 959 -23.44 12.84 -2.53
C TYR A 959 -23.90 13.47 -3.85
N CYS A 960 -24.53 12.72 -4.75
CA CYS A 960 -25.08 13.24 -6.00
C CYS A 960 -26.15 14.32 -5.77
N PHE A 961 -26.97 14.20 -4.73
CA PHE A 961 -27.95 15.23 -4.35
C PHE A 961 -27.27 16.49 -3.82
N HIS A 962 -26.26 16.37 -2.95
CA HIS A 962 -25.48 17.51 -2.46
C HIS A 962 -24.65 18.22 -3.55
N LEU A 963 -24.29 17.52 -4.64
CA LEU A 963 -23.68 18.15 -5.81
C LEU A 963 -24.68 18.97 -6.65
N ARG A 964 -25.99 18.72 -6.52
CA ARG A 964 -27.07 19.51 -7.17
C ARG A 964 -27.55 20.66 -6.30
N ASP A 965 -27.69 20.40 -5.00
CA ASP A 965 -28.01 21.39 -3.98
C ASP A 965 -26.99 21.32 -2.84
N SER A 966 -26.03 22.23 -2.85
CA SER A 966 -24.99 22.33 -1.83
C SER A 966 -25.49 22.88 -0.49
N THR A 967 -26.75 23.36 -0.42
CA THR A 967 -27.40 23.75 0.84
C THR A 967 -27.96 22.54 1.60
N ARG A 968 -28.31 21.45 0.90
CA ARG A 968 -28.66 20.17 1.53
C ARG A 968 -27.45 19.63 2.29
N LYS A 969 -27.62 19.51 3.61
CA LYS A 969 -26.63 18.87 4.48
C LYS A 969 -26.51 17.38 4.18
N ARG A 970 -25.29 16.87 4.23
CA ARG A 970 -24.95 15.44 4.03
C ARG A 970 -25.46 14.56 5.17
N ILE A 971 -25.68 13.28 4.90
CA ILE A 971 -25.91 12.24 5.92
C ILE A 971 -24.65 11.40 6.18
N HIS A 972 -24.66 10.57 7.22
CA HIS A 972 -23.61 9.58 7.47
C HIS A 972 -24.18 8.27 8.04
N PHE A 973 -23.60 7.14 7.64
CA PHE A 973 -23.91 5.81 8.17
C PHE A 973 -22.73 5.27 8.98
N PHE A 974 -22.99 4.87 10.22
CA PHE A 974 -22.04 4.10 11.01
C PHE A 974 -22.05 2.64 10.56
N HIS A 975 -20.89 2.00 10.55
CA HIS A 975 -20.76 0.58 10.21
C HIS A 975 -21.52 -0.29 11.24
N THR A 976 -22.18 -1.33 10.77
CA THR A 976 -22.93 -2.35 11.54
C THR A 976 -22.29 -2.82 12.86
N HIS A 977 -20.96 -2.85 12.96
CA HIS A 977 -20.22 -3.25 14.17
C HIS A 977 -20.05 -2.15 15.23
N PHE A 978 -20.62 -0.95 15.01
CA PHE A 978 -20.46 0.21 15.90
C PHE A 978 -20.86 -0.09 17.33
N PHE A 979 -22.08 -0.59 17.56
CA PHE A 979 -22.54 -0.94 18.91
C PHE A 979 -21.78 -2.13 19.51
N THR A 980 -21.36 -3.09 18.68
CA THR A 980 -20.52 -4.23 19.11
C THR A 980 -19.19 -3.74 19.70
N LYS A 981 -18.56 -2.73 19.08
CA LYS A 981 -17.32 -2.13 19.60
C LYS A 981 -17.57 -1.11 20.71
N LEU A 982 -18.66 -0.34 20.65
CA LEU A 982 -19.06 0.64 21.69
C LEU A 982 -19.36 -0.02 23.04
N PHE A 983 -20.05 -1.16 23.07
CA PHE A 983 -20.30 -1.92 24.30
C PHE A 983 -19.22 -2.98 24.59
N ASN A 984 -18.13 -2.99 23.82
CA ASN A 984 -17.01 -3.94 23.96
C ASN A 984 -17.46 -5.42 24.03
N THR A 985 -18.59 -5.75 23.38
CA THR A 985 -19.21 -7.07 23.42
C THR A 985 -18.52 -8.00 22.44
N PRO A 986 -18.36 -9.28 22.77
CA PRO A 986 -17.81 -10.53 21.42
C PRO A 986 -18.78 -10.61 20.25
N ASP A 987 -18.45 -11.54 19.38
CA ASP A 987 -19.36 -12.10 18.41
C ASP A 987 -19.82 -13.46 19.02
N THR A 988 -20.64 -13.36 20.08
CA THR A 988 -21.29 -14.52 20.73
C THR A 988 -22.64 -14.12 21.38
N PRO A 989 -23.69 -14.96 21.28
CA PRO A 989 -25.06 -14.48 21.14
C PRO A 989 -25.84 -14.47 22.47
N SER A 990 -25.19 -14.12 23.58
CA SER A 990 -25.86 -14.22 24.90
C SER A 990 -25.34 -13.24 25.95
N LYS A 991 -25.94 -12.05 26.01
CA LYS A 991 -26.07 -11.20 27.21
C LYS A 991 -26.97 -10.01 26.93
N GLU A 992 -27.84 -9.69 27.89
CA GLU A 992 -28.52 -8.39 27.95
C GLU A 992 -27.45 -7.28 28.07
N ILE A 993 -27.55 -6.24 27.24
CA ILE A 993 -26.59 -5.14 27.22
C ILE A 993 -26.73 -4.33 28.52
N SER A 994 -25.60 -4.05 29.16
CA SER A 994 -25.54 -3.20 30.36
C SER A 994 -24.85 -1.88 30.03
N THR A 995 -25.37 -0.76 30.55
CA THR A 995 -24.76 0.57 30.46
C THR A 995 -23.35 0.65 31.07
N THR A 996 -22.97 -0.36 31.86
CA THR A 996 -21.62 -0.55 32.43
C THR A 996 -20.57 -1.05 31.44
N GLU A 997 -20.94 -1.58 30.27
CA GLU A 997 -19.99 -2.15 29.29
C GLU A 997 -19.59 -1.13 28.18
N TYR A 998 -20.13 0.10 28.21
CA TYR A 998 -19.81 1.20 27.29
C TYR A 998 -18.33 1.64 27.34
N ASN A 999 -17.69 1.75 26.18
CA ASN A 999 -16.31 2.20 25.98
C ASN A 999 -16.15 3.04 24.69
N TYR A 1000 -16.08 4.36 24.84
CA TYR A 1000 -15.91 5.32 23.75
C TYR A 1000 -14.56 5.18 22.99
N GLU A 1001 -13.45 4.84 23.65
CA GLU A 1001 -12.13 4.78 23.00
C GLU A 1001 -12.07 3.75 21.85
N ASN A 1002 -12.91 2.72 21.89
CA ASN A 1002 -13.07 1.74 20.81
C ASN A 1002 -13.63 2.35 19.52
N VAL A 1003 -14.43 3.43 19.61
CA VAL A 1003 -15.13 4.06 18.46
C VAL A 1003 -14.74 5.51 18.18
N LYS A 1004 -13.91 6.15 19.02
CA LYS A 1004 -13.32 7.52 18.92
C LYS A 1004 -12.60 7.90 17.60
N ARG A 1005 -12.57 7.01 16.62
CA ARG A 1005 -12.03 7.25 15.26
C ARG A 1005 -13.07 7.08 14.16
N TRP A 1006 -14.29 6.63 14.46
CA TRP A 1006 -15.30 6.24 13.49
C TRP A 1006 -16.01 7.48 12.90
N SER A 1007 -16.17 8.54 13.70
CA SER A 1007 -16.55 9.90 13.28
C SER A 1007 -15.71 10.47 12.12
N ARG A 1008 -14.46 10.01 11.95
CA ARG A 1008 -13.55 10.48 10.89
C ARG A 1008 -13.96 10.03 9.49
N GLY A 1009 -14.88 9.06 9.38
CA GLY A 1009 -15.52 8.68 8.11
C GLY A 1009 -16.65 9.62 7.68
N ALA A 1010 -17.06 10.56 8.54
CA ALA A 1010 -18.09 11.52 8.25
C ALA A 1010 -17.62 12.58 7.23
N PRO A 1011 -18.53 13.13 6.39
CA PRO A 1011 -18.25 14.32 5.60
C PRO A 1011 -17.67 15.45 6.46
N GLN A 1012 -16.62 16.11 5.94
CA GLN A 1012 -15.85 17.17 6.64
C GLN A 1012 -15.21 16.75 7.99
N GLN A 1013 -15.24 15.46 8.35
CA GLN A 1013 -14.83 14.92 9.66
C GLN A 1013 -15.62 15.50 10.85
N ASP A 1014 -16.84 15.99 10.62
CA ASP A 1014 -17.67 16.62 11.65
C ASP A 1014 -19.12 16.12 11.61
N ILE A 1015 -19.44 15.11 12.42
CA ILE A 1015 -20.80 14.54 12.50
C ILE A 1015 -21.85 15.58 12.90
N PHE A 1016 -21.47 16.64 13.63
CA PHE A 1016 -22.38 17.69 14.10
C PHE A 1016 -22.73 18.72 13.02
N SER A 1017 -22.04 18.70 11.87
CA SER A 1017 -22.38 19.51 10.69
C SER A 1017 -23.52 18.91 9.84
N LEU A 1018 -23.77 17.61 10.01
CA LEU A 1018 -24.62 16.78 9.14
C LEU A 1018 -26.12 16.97 9.39
N ASP A 1019 -26.92 16.38 8.50
CA ASP A 1019 -28.38 16.28 8.58
C ASP A 1019 -28.79 15.12 9.52
N LYS A 1020 -28.48 13.88 9.10
CA LYS A 1020 -28.87 12.65 9.80
C LYS A 1020 -27.69 11.70 9.98
N LEU A 1021 -27.60 11.06 11.15
CA LEU A 1021 -26.76 9.88 11.37
C LEU A 1021 -27.62 8.63 11.40
N PHE A 1022 -27.19 7.58 10.70
CA PHE A 1022 -27.84 6.29 10.66
C PHE A 1022 -26.94 5.23 11.31
N LEU A 1023 -27.47 4.48 12.27
CA LEU A 1023 -26.72 3.47 13.02
C LEU A 1023 -27.50 2.15 13.03
N PRO A 1024 -27.17 1.19 12.15
CA PRO A 1024 -27.74 -0.15 12.19
C PRO A 1024 -27.35 -0.89 13.48
N VAL A 1025 -28.30 -1.62 14.06
CA VAL A 1025 -28.14 -2.37 15.31
C VAL A 1025 -28.47 -3.83 15.06
N ASN A 1026 -27.52 -4.74 15.30
CA ASN A 1026 -27.79 -6.17 15.35
C ASN A 1026 -28.09 -6.58 16.81
N VAL A 1027 -29.36 -6.79 17.13
CA VAL A 1027 -29.83 -7.15 18.47
C VAL A 1027 -29.59 -8.64 18.69
N ASN A 1028 -28.69 -8.96 19.61
CA ASN A 1028 -28.30 -10.33 19.99
C ASN A 1028 -27.89 -11.24 18.82
N GLU A 1029 -27.28 -10.68 17.77
CA GLU A 1029 -26.88 -11.42 16.55
C GLU A 1029 -28.07 -12.08 15.80
N SER A 1030 -29.30 -11.63 16.07
CA SER A 1030 -30.55 -12.32 15.71
C SER A 1030 -31.60 -11.46 15.02
N HIS A 1031 -31.47 -10.12 15.09
CA HIS A 1031 -32.50 -9.19 14.64
C HIS A 1031 -31.92 -7.83 14.29
N TRP A 1032 -32.19 -7.33 13.09
CA TRP A 1032 -31.70 -6.02 12.62
C TRP A 1032 -32.70 -4.92 12.88
N THR A 1033 -32.24 -3.84 13.52
CA THR A 1033 -33.00 -2.61 13.79
C THR A 1033 -32.16 -1.37 13.46
N LEU A 1034 -32.75 -0.17 13.46
CA LEU A 1034 -32.10 1.06 13.00
C LEU A 1034 -32.30 2.20 14.00
N ILE A 1035 -31.22 2.91 14.33
CA ILE A 1035 -31.29 4.22 14.98
C ILE A 1035 -31.04 5.31 13.93
N VAL A 1036 -31.82 6.39 14.02
CA VAL A 1036 -31.54 7.63 13.28
C VAL A 1036 -31.44 8.80 14.27
N VAL A 1037 -30.34 9.53 14.19
CA VAL A 1037 -30.11 10.80 14.88
C VAL A 1037 -30.40 11.94 13.91
N PHE A 1038 -31.39 12.77 14.23
CA PHE A 1038 -31.77 13.95 13.45
C PHE A 1038 -31.08 15.17 14.05
N MET A 1039 -29.95 15.61 13.47
CA MET A 1039 -29.04 16.55 14.13
C MET A 1039 -29.63 17.95 14.33
N GLN A 1040 -30.51 18.41 13.44
CA GLN A 1040 -31.18 19.71 13.56
C GLN A 1040 -32.34 19.68 14.55
N GLN A 1041 -33.05 18.55 14.62
CA GLN A 1041 -34.20 18.35 15.51
C GLN A 1041 -33.76 17.97 16.93
N LYS A 1042 -32.50 17.54 17.11
CA LYS A 1042 -31.93 16.97 18.34
C LYS A 1042 -32.69 15.74 18.84
N VAL A 1043 -33.20 14.92 17.91
CA VAL A 1043 -33.96 13.70 18.25
C VAL A 1043 -33.19 12.44 17.86
N ILE A 1044 -33.18 11.45 18.75
CA ILE A 1044 -32.67 10.09 18.49
C ILE A 1044 -33.86 9.13 18.49
N LYS A 1045 -34.21 8.58 17.31
CA LYS A 1045 -35.35 7.66 17.14
C LYS A 1045 -34.89 6.23 16.83
N TYR A 1046 -35.57 5.26 17.45
CA TYR A 1046 -35.42 3.83 17.17
C TYR A 1046 -36.51 3.34 16.20
N TYR A 1047 -36.12 2.51 15.24
CA TYR A 1047 -36.99 1.92 14.24
C TYR A 1047 -36.83 0.40 14.24
N ASP A 1048 -37.92 -0.29 14.59
CA ASP A 1048 -37.97 -1.75 14.69
C ASP A 1048 -39.24 -2.31 14.01
N SER A 1049 -39.04 -3.23 13.07
CA SER A 1049 -40.11 -3.97 12.39
C SER A 1049 -40.77 -5.07 13.24
N LEU A 1050 -40.26 -5.35 14.45
CA LEU A 1050 -40.84 -6.25 15.46
C LEU A 1050 -41.37 -5.53 16.72
N SER A 1051 -41.43 -4.20 16.74
CA SER A 1051 -41.96 -3.41 17.88
C SER A 1051 -41.21 -3.58 19.21
N GLY A 1052 -39.88 -3.77 19.19
CA GLY A 1052 -39.03 -3.69 20.39
C GLY A 1052 -38.76 -2.25 20.85
N ASP A 1053 -38.41 -2.10 22.13
CA ASP A 1053 -37.89 -0.84 22.69
C ASP A 1053 -36.35 -0.82 22.63
N GLY A 1054 -35.81 0.14 21.89
CA GLY A 1054 -34.37 0.35 21.69
C GLY A 1054 -33.76 1.46 22.56
N ARG A 1055 -34.51 2.01 23.53
CA ARG A 1055 -34.10 3.14 24.39
C ARG A 1055 -32.67 3.05 24.91
N LEU A 1056 -32.23 1.86 25.33
CA LEU A 1056 -30.86 1.59 25.80
C LEU A 1056 -29.78 1.96 24.76
N TYR A 1057 -30.01 1.62 23.49
CA TYR A 1057 -29.11 1.96 22.39
C TYR A 1057 -29.16 3.46 22.06
N CYS A 1058 -30.34 4.10 22.16
CA CYS A 1058 -30.49 5.54 21.99
C CYS A 1058 -29.79 6.35 23.10
N GLU A 1059 -29.90 5.92 24.36
CA GLU A 1059 -29.19 6.52 25.50
C GLU A 1059 -27.66 6.36 25.36
N ALA A 1060 -27.18 5.20 24.87
CA ALA A 1060 -25.78 5.01 24.51
C ALA A 1060 -25.34 5.87 23.32
N THR A 1061 -26.24 6.15 22.37
CA THR A 1061 -25.99 7.06 21.24
C THR A 1061 -25.85 8.50 21.72
N LEU A 1062 -26.73 8.98 22.61
CA LEU A 1062 -26.59 10.31 23.24
C LEU A 1062 -25.30 10.43 24.05
N ARG A 1063 -24.89 9.35 24.73
CA ARG A 1063 -23.59 9.30 25.43
C ARG A 1063 -22.40 9.37 24.46
N TYR A 1064 -22.47 8.66 23.34
CA TYR A 1064 -21.46 8.76 22.27
C TYR A 1064 -21.35 10.18 21.71
N LEU A 1065 -22.48 10.85 21.45
CA LEU A 1065 -22.50 12.24 21.00
C LEU A 1065 -21.86 13.19 22.01
N LYS A 1066 -22.07 12.98 23.32
CA LYS A 1066 -21.38 13.76 24.39
C LYS A 1066 -19.87 13.57 24.38
N ASP A 1067 -19.40 12.32 24.35
CA ASP A 1067 -17.96 12.01 24.38
C ASP A 1067 -17.24 12.48 23.10
N GLU A 1068 -17.90 12.35 21.92
CA GLU A 1068 -17.39 12.84 20.63
C GLU A 1068 -17.39 14.37 20.56
N TYR A 1069 -18.44 15.05 21.04
CA TYR A 1069 -18.47 16.52 21.10
C TYR A 1069 -17.41 17.07 22.06
N MET A 1070 -17.20 16.44 23.21
CA MET A 1070 -16.11 16.78 24.13
C MET A 1070 -14.74 16.55 23.50
N THR A 1071 -14.56 15.46 22.76
CA THR A 1071 -13.29 15.15 22.07
C THR A 1071 -12.98 16.08 20.90
N THR A 1072 -14.00 16.51 20.14
CA THR A 1072 -13.83 17.25 18.88
C THR A 1072 -14.00 18.76 19.02
N LYS A 1073 -14.82 19.22 19.99
CA LYS A 1073 -15.13 20.65 20.22
C LYS A 1073 -14.60 21.17 21.57
N GLY A 1074 -14.11 20.30 22.45
CA GLY A 1074 -13.54 20.68 23.76
C GLY A 1074 -14.55 21.25 24.76
N ARG A 1075 -15.85 20.94 24.57
CA ARG A 1075 -16.97 21.41 25.40
C ARG A 1075 -17.95 20.28 25.65
N THR A 1076 -18.75 20.37 26.71
CA THR A 1076 -19.86 19.44 26.96
C THR A 1076 -21.02 19.71 26.00
N LEU A 1077 -21.57 18.67 25.39
CA LEU A 1077 -22.87 18.72 24.71
C LEU A 1077 -23.97 18.80 25.78
N ASP A 1078 -24.94 19.71 25.63
CA ASP A 1078 -26.13 19.71 26.47
C ASP A 1078 -26.92 18.39 26.29
N ALA A 1079 -27.49 17.90 27.37
CA ALA A 1079 -28.28 16.68 27.43
C ALA A 1079 -29.79 16.95 27.33
N GLU A 1080 -30.23 18.09 27.84
CA GLU A 1080 -31.65 18.39 28.08
C GLU A 1080 -32.35 18.87 26.81
N GLU A 1081 -31.56 19.35 25.83
CA GLU A 1081 -32.01 19.67 24.47
C GLU A 1081 -32.28 18.45 23.57
N TRP A 1082 -32.05 17.20 24.03
CA TRP A 1082 -32.12 16.00 23.20
C TRP A 1082 -33.27 15.05 23.56
N GLU A 1083 -34.15 14.77 22.59
CA GLU A 1083 -35.24 13.80 22.75
C GLU A 1083 -34.76 12.37 22.40
N ILE A 1084 -35.16 11.40 23.23
CA ILE A 1084 -34.92 9.97 23.01
C ILE A 1084 -36.26 9.26 22.80
N VAL A 1085 -36.49 8.79 21.57
CA VAL A 1085 -37.68 8.02 21.16
C VAL A 1085 -37.25 6.56 20.99
N GLY A 1086 -37.25 5.82 22.09
CA GLY A 1086 -36.87 4.40 22.13
C GLY A 1086 -37.87 3.45 21.44
N PHE A 1087 -39.09 3.91 21.19
CA PHE A 1087 -40.17 3.17 20.54
C PHE A 1087 -40.94 4.10 19.61
N THR A 1088 -41.17 3.68 18.36
CA THR A 1088 -41.84 4.49 17.32
C THR A 1088 -43.09 3.76 16.83
N ASN A 1089 -44.26 4.41 16.91
CA ASN A 1089 -45.55 3.78 16.62
C ASN A 1089 -45.76 3.48 15.12
N ASP A 1090 -45.34 4.39 14.24
CA ASP A 1090 -45.72 4.41 12.81
C ASP A 1090 -44.78 3.58 11.91
N VAL A 1091 -44.19 2.51 12.46
CA VAL A 1091 -43.22 1.66 11.78
C VAL A 1091 -43.91 0.47 11.09
N PRO A 1092 -43.66 0.22 9.80
CA PRO A 1092 -44.14 -0.99 9.12
C PRO A 1092 -43.65 -2.28 9.79
N ILE A 1093 -44.57 -3.00 10.42
CA ILE A 1093 -44.29 -4.28 11.12
C ILE A 1093 -44.17 -5.44 10.14
N GLN A 1094 -43.11 -6.23 10.26
CA GLN A 1094 -42.87 -7.39 9.39
C GLN A 1094 -43.77 -8.58 9.77
N PRO A 1095 -44.29 -9.35 8.79
CA PRO A 1095 -45.16 -10.50 9.05
C PRO A 1095 -44.39 -11.80 9.34
N ASN A 1096 -43.06 -11.75 9.41
CA ASN A 1096 -42.18 -12.91 9.59
C ASN A 1096 -40.97 -12.56 10.47
N GLY A 1097 -40.12 -13.54 10.76
CA GLY A 1097 -38.92 -13.37 11.60
C GLY A 1097 -37.60 -13.23 10.86
N TYR A 1098 -37.59 -12.93 9.55
CA TYR A 1098 -36.36 -12.97 8.73
C TYR A 1098 -36.13 -11.77 7.79
N ASP A 1099 -37.12 -10.91 7.56
CA ASP A 1099 -36.98 -9.72 6.71
C ASP A 1099 -36.48 -8.48 7.46
N CYS A 1100 -36.12 -8.57 8.74
CA CYS A 1100 -35.68 -7.43 9.58
C CYS A 1100 -34.58 -6.59 8.92
N GLY A 1101 -33.58 -7.22 8.29
CA GLY A 1101 -32.53 -6.54 7.53
C GLY A 1101 -33.05 -5.82 6.26
N VAL A 1102 -34.05 -6.41 5.60
CA VAL A 1102 -34.74 -5.78 4.44
C VAL A 1102 -35.49 -4.54 4.91
N PHE A 1103 -36.24 -4.62 6.02
CA PHE A 1103 -36.94 -3.48 6.61
C PHE A 1103 -35.96 -2.39 7.06
N VAL A 1104 -34.80 -2.73 7.66
CA VAL A 1104 -33.74 -1.74 7.99
C VAL A 1104 -33.20 -1.02 6.75
N CYS A 1105 -32.94 -1.73 5.66
CA CYS A 1105 -32.54 -1.11 4.39
C CYS A 1105 -33.63 -0.14 3.86
N PHE A 1106 -34.91 -0.53 3.92
CA PHE A 1106 -36.04 0.31 3.49
C PHE A 1106 -36.24 1.54 4.39
N PHE A 1107 -36.10 1.39 5.71
CA PHE A 1107 -36.21 2.51 6.66
C PHE A 1107 -35.10 3.53 6.44
N ALA A 1108 -33.85 3.06 6.27
CA ALA A 1108 -32.73 3.92 5.91
C ALA A 1108 -32.96 4.67 4.60
N ASP A 1109 -33.45 3.98 3.56
CA ASP A 1109 -33.70 4.59 2.26
C ASP A 1109 -34.75 5.70 2.34
N LEU A 1110 -35.96 5.40 2.86
CA LEU A 1110 -37.06 6.36 2.97
C LEU A 1110 -36.71 7.56 3.87
N ILE A 1111 -36.09 7.32 5.04
CA ILE A 1111 -35.74 8.40 5.97
C ILE A 1111 -34.61 9.29 5.41
N SER A 1112 -33.69 8.75 4.60
CA SER A 1112 -32.67 9.55 3.89
C SER A 1112 -33.23 10.42 2.76
N LEU A 1113 -34.44 10.09 2.29
CA LEU A 1113 -35.22 10.84 1.30
C LEU A 1113 -36.29 11.75 1.94
N ASP A 1114 -36.31 11.86 3.28
CA ASP A 1114 -37.31 12.60 4.04
C ASP A 1114 -38.77 12.12 3.79
N ARG A 1115 -38.95 10.85 3.37
CA ARG A 1115 -40.26 10.26 3.06
C ARG A 1115 -40.83 9.49 4.25
N PRO A 1116 -42.15 9.60 4.54
CA PRO A 1116 -42.84 8.80 5.56
C PRO A 1116 -42.71 7.29 5.33
N LEU A 1117 -42.52 6.50 6.39
CA LEU A 1117 -42.36 5.04 6.31
C LEU A 1117 -43.62 4.30 5.80
N ASN A 1118 -44.80 4.91 5.94
CA ASN A 1118 -46.06 4.39 5.42
C ASN A 1118 -46.27 4.66 3.91
N SER A 1119 -45.34 5.33 3.23
CA SER A 1119 -45.40 5.59 1.77
C SER A 1119 -45.16 4.35 0.89
N ILE A 1120 -44.72 3.23 1.48
CA ILE A 1120 -44.64 1.91 0.83
C ILE A 1120 -45.47 0.91 1.64
N ARG A 1121 -46.26 0.05 0.98
CA ARG A 1121 -46.99 -0.99 1.71
C ARG A 1121 -46.02 -2.06 2.22
N LYS A 1122 -46.19 -2.50 3.47
CA LYS A 1122 -45.42 -3.63 4.05
C LYS A 1122 -45.42 -4.88 3.14
N ASP A 1123 -46.52 -5.13 2.44
CA ASP A 1123 -46.69 -6.27 1.53
C ASP A 1123 -45.72 -6.19 0.33
N GLU A 1124 -45.35 -4.97 -0.10
CA GLU A 1124 -44.42 -4.70 -1.20
C GLU A 1124 -42.96 -4.81 -0.74
N ILE A 1125 -42.66 -4.41 0.50
CA ILE A 1125 -41.37 -4.65 1.15
C ILE A 1125 -41.09 -6.16 1.21
N VAL A 1126 -42.05 -6.95 1.69
CA VAL A 1126 -41.93 -8.41 1.84
C VAL A 1126 -41.88 -9.12 0.49
N SER A 1127 -42.73 -8.73 -0.48
CA SER A 1127 -42.80 -9.43 -1.77
C SER A 1127 -41.74 -9.02 -2.80
N ARG A 1128 -41.13 -7.84 -2.67
CA ARG A 1128 -40.20 -7.28 -3.68
C ARG A 1128 -38.89 -6.71 -3.12
N GLY A 1129 -38.75 -6.59 -1.79
CA GLY A 1129 -37.60 -5.90 -1.19
C GLY A 1129 -36.26 -6.58 -1.40
N ARG A 1130 -36.23 -7.92 -1.36
CA ARG A 1130 -35.01 -8.72 -1.63
C ARG A 1130 -34.52 -8.54 -3.06
N ASP A 1131 -35.42 -8.64 -4.04
CA ASP A 1131 -35.12 -8.41 -5.46
C ASP A 1131 -34.63 -6.97 -5.73
N ARG A 1132 -35.20 -5.97 -5.04
CA ARG A 1132 -34.75 -4.56 -5.15
C ARG A 1132 -33.36 -4.33 -4.57
N ILE A 1133 -33.05 -4.89 -3.40
CA ILE A 1133 -31.70 -4.80 -2.81
C ILE A 1133 -30.70 -5.55 -3.71
N ALA A 1134 -31.05 -6.73 -4.22
CA ALA A 1134 -30.23 -7.46 -5.18
C ALA A 1134 -29.97 -6.65 -6.46
N LEU A 1135 -31.00 -6.03 -7.06
CA LEU A 1135 -30.82 -5.19 -8.24
C LEU A 1135 -29.98 -3.93 -7.95
N SER A 1136 -30.15 -3.32 -6.78
CA SER A 1136 -29.36 -2.16 -6.36
C SER A 1136 -27.87 -2.48 -6.30
N ILE A 1137 -27.54 -3.64 -5.75
CA ILE A 1137 -26.16 -4.16 -5.68
C ILE A 1137 -25.64 -4.48 -7.10
N LEU A 1138 -26.45 -5.12 -7.94
CA LEU A 1138 -26.06 -5.50 -9.32
C LEU A 1138 -25.98 -4.34 -10.31
N ASN A 1139 -26.52 -3.17 -9.96
CA ASN A 1139 -26.43 -1.93 -10.74
C ASN A 1139 -25.46 -0.91 -10.13
N GLU A 1140 -24.94 -1.17 -8.91
CA GLU A 1140 -24.10 -0.23 -8.13
C GLU A 1140 -24.74 1.17 -7.92
N VAL A 1141 -26.07 1.21 -7.92
CA VAL A 1141 -26.94 2.38 -7.71
C VAL A 1141 -28.09 1.99 -6.77
N PRO A 1142 -28.45 2.79 -5.74
CA PRO A 1142 -29.60 2.47 -4.90
C PRO A 1142 -30.88 2.54 -5.73
N ALA A 1143 -31.67 1.46 -5.77
CA ALA A 1143 -32.92 1.38 -6.52
C ALA A 1143 -34.03 2.23 -5.86
N THR A 1144 -33.90 3.54 -6.00
CA THR A 1144 -34.90 4.54 -5.63
C THR A 1144 -36.26 4.15 -6.19
N PHE A 1145 -37.30 4.34 -5.37
CA PHE A 1145 -38.69 4.08 -5.72
C PHE A 1145 -39.30 5.17 -6.60
N ASP A 1146 -38.46 5.87 -7.36
CA ASP A 1146 -38.78 6.98 -8.23
C ASP A 1146 -37.96 6.82 -9.52
N THR A 1147 -38.65 6.55 -10.63
CA THR A 1147 -38.05 6.42 -11.96
C THR A 1147 -37.33 7.70 -12.40
N ALA A 1148 -37.83 8.88 -12.02
CA ALA A 1148 -37.21 10.15 -12.39
C ALA A 1148 -35.87 10.38 -11.68
N THR A 1149 -35.63 9.74 -10.53
CA THR A 1149 -34.31 9.72 -9.89
C THR A 1149 -33.38 8.68 -10.51
N PHE A 1150 -33.89 7.53 -10.96
CA PHE A 1150 -33.08 6.46 -11.55
C PHE A 1150 -32.55 6.81 -12.96
N ASP A 1151 -33.36 7.43 -13.82
CA ASP A 1151 -32.97 7.84 -15.17
C ASP A 1151 -32.06 9.10 -15.20
N ASN A 1152 -31.81 9.72 -14.05
CA ASN A 1152 -31.00 10.94 -13.89
C ASN A 1152 -29.72 10.73 -13.07
N LEU A 1153 -29.37 9.52 -12.62
CA LEU A 1153 -28.17 9.24 -11.81
C LEU A 1153 -27.03 8.62 -12.63
#